data_AF-A0AAU1KTR1-F1
#
_entry.id   AF-A0AAU1KTR1-F1
#
_cell.length_a   1.000
_cell.length_b   1.000
_cell.length_c   1.000
_cell.angle_alpha   90.00
_cell.angle_beta   90.00
_cell.angle_gamma   90.00
#
_symmetry.space_group_name_H-M   'P 1'
#
loop_
_entity.id
_entity.type
_entity.pdbx_description
1 polymer ?
#
loop_
_entity_poly.entity_id
_entity_poly.type
_entity_poly.pdbx_seq_one_letter_code
_entity_poly.pdbx_strand_id
1 'polypeptide(L)'
;MTRREVFSRISFWSTILAPFWIALVVPGPDGTRGSFWAVRLACAAVVSFHFHARHRALLKLTLPSRLKARSRLGWVFLGMTAIAVTPVGEWIAGLWLALPTAAAVLVPVVGAVFTHGFAGVRSFLLTQSGAAGRWLTCLVLLVVAPLGILVTDGLFALLLAGFVRPDDRLIVAALCTAAAALLAWSFEHRRTDDLVARISDAVIVARLPGPEAVATVRAWLDDQVLRRAGKPDFGLVFCLGSVAGGSFAFATDDGDFGVPFARKVPPAEADRTVLLVETVLAMVDDLAAQEEYAHLSRDRTLQFCRASYHRIDAMRAGRLNRPEDAAACQFAAARAFAAAGMPEHAALFEIYANGVSLLAYGRSEQAVGNLRAIAREDHTGLLRRLALALADAGRLVRTGEPEPALREEVARRQQTSAEVRADIGVITAELPSGLYRFSAPVTANSLPQLVRQAEEVVVTGTVATQGKGLGFEGMVKAAQNAQNMLDGARKAKEAGRARDAWRMAAVARLEAARSSDTDTVSRASLLLAELAVAEERWSEAHRHLSVIVEAGDRDRRQSLSPDRGSDRRNLSQAGVTLMVMLLLGGTAGPDWPPPDAAALALAHMERSRSRTLLDALGETVPVPAPAGLEDLAAEEGRALAEFRKHRAGLAVLGGSAVADISAVVAARRAENRLLRVRQQIRDSGPAGAGYLDLKRGTPLGFAAIRELLRESAVSSPD
;
A
#
# COMPACT_ATOMS: atom_id res chain seq x y z
N MET A 1 32.58 -3.09 21.63
CA MET A 1 32.64 -1.92 20.73
C MET A 1 33.64 -2.22 19.62
N THR A 2 33.22 -2.23 18.36
CA THR A 2 34.08 -2.66 17.23
C THR A 2 35.06 -1.56 16.79
N ARG A 3 36.19 -1.89 16.15
CA ARG A 3 37.13 -0.88 15.58
C ARG A 3 36.43 0.15 14.69
N ARG A 4 35.40 -0.28 13.97
CA ARG A 4 34.56 0.56 13.11
C ARG A 4 33.72 1.57 13.90
N GLU A 5 33.23 1.20 15.07
CA GLU A 5 32.49 2.09 15.98
C GLU A 5 33.41 3.13 16.62
N VAL A 6 34.63 2.75 17.01
CA VAL A 6 35.63 3.68 17.57
C VAL A 6 36.02 4.73 16.54
N PHE A 7 36.38 4.30 15.32
CA PHE A 7 36.71 5.21 14.22
C PHE A 7 35.53 6.16 13.88
N SER A 8 34.29 5.63 13.85
CA SER A 8 33.11 6.46 13.62
C SER A 8 32.86 7.49 14.72
N ARG A 9 33.20 7.19 16.00
CA ARG A 9 33.07 8.16 17.09
C ARG A 9 34.17 9.23 17.06
N ILE A 10 35.40 8.85 16.71
CA ILE A 10 36.51 9.80 16.57
C ILE A 10 36.25 10.75 15.42
N SER A 11 35.90 10.23 14.22
CA SER A 11 35.53 11.03 13.05
C SER A 11 34.32 11.96 13.30
N PHE A 12 33.42 11.55 14.21
CA PHE A 12 32.29 12.36 14.63
C PHE A 12 32.73 13.57 15.47
N TRP A 13 33.46 13.33 16.57
CA TRP A 13 33.87 14.41 17.46
C TRP A 13 34.93 15.32 16.83
N SER A 14 35.80 14.79 15.97
CA SER A 14 36.81 15.61 15.27
C SER A 14 36.16 16.68 14.39
N THR A 15 35.08 16.35 13.67
CA THR A 15 34.38 17.30 12.79
C THR A 15 33.68 18.40 13.59
N ILE A 16 33.15 18.07 14.78
CA ILE A 16 32.45 19.03 15.65
C ILE A 16 33.44 19.91 16.43
N LEU A 17 34.58 19.37 16.86
CA LEU A 17 35.56 20.09 17.66
C LEU A 17 36.60 20.85 16.82
N ALA A 18 36.75 20.50 15.54
CA ALA A 18 37.69 21.16 14.64
C ALA A 18 37.52 22.70 14.57
N PRO A 19 36.29 23.27 14.45
CA PRO A 19 36.12 24.73 14.44
C PRO A 19 36.68 25.40 15.70
N PHE A 20 36.48 24.79 16.88
CA PHE A 20 37.03 25.29 18.14
C PHE A 20 38.54 25.19 18.16
N TRP A 21 39.10 24.04 17.79
CA TRP A 21 40.55 23.84 17.79
C TRP A 21 41.24 24.85 16.86
N ILE A 22 40.68 25.10 15.67
CA ILE A 22 41.23 26.07 14.72
C ILE A 22 41.10 27.51 15.27
N ALA A 23 39.98 27.88 15.89
CA ALA A 23 39.80 29.19 16.50
C ALA A 23 40.81 29.44 17.64
N LEU A 24 41.22 28.39 18.36
CA LEU A 24 42.19 28.45 19.45
C LEU A 24 43.65 28.47 18.95
N VAL A 25 43.97 27.73 17.89
CA VAL A 25 45.36 27.48 17.44
C VAL A 25 45.83 28.50 16.39
N VAL A 26 44.95 28.99 15.52
CA VAL A 26 45.35 29.92 14.46
C VAL A 26 45.46 31.35 15.01
N PRO A 27 46.67 31.96 15.03
CA PRO A 27 46.86 33.32 15.57
C PRO A 27 46.08 34.37 14.77
N GLY A 28 45.73 35.48 15.42
CA GLY A 28 45.08 36.62 14.76
C GLY A 28 46.04 37.39 13.84
N PRO A 29 45.50 38.29 12.98
CA PRO A 29 46.28 39.08 12.01
C PRO A 29 47.46 39.83 12.63
N ASP A 30 47.24 40.39 13.81
CA ASP A 30 48.21 41.25 14.49
C ASP A 30 49.08 40.48 15.50
N GLY A 31 49.00 39.14 15.52
CA GLY A 31 49.57 38.31 16.59
C GLY A 31 48.93 38.51 17.97
N THR A 32 48.04 39.50 18.13
CA THR A 32 47.34 39.81 19.38
C THR A 32 46.01 39.07 19.49
N ARG A 33 45.67 38.64 20.71
CA ARG A 33 44.49 37.84 21.04
C ARG A 33 43.23 38.67 21.37
N GLY A 34 43.27 40.00 21.26
CA GLY A 34 42.40 40.90 22.03
C GLY A 34 40.97 41.12 21.51
N SER A 35 40.80 41.75 20.33
CA SER A 35 39.52 42.37 19.98
C SER A 35 38.53 41.47 19.23
N PHE A 36 39.02 40.48 18.46
CA PHE A 36 38.17 39.67 17.57
C PHE A 36 37.90 38.24 18.06
N TRP A 37 38.45 37.87 19.21
CA TRP A 37 38.45 36.49 19.70
C TRP A 37 37.05 35.99 20.06
N ALA A 38 36.19 36.87 20.59
CA ALA A 38 34.80 36.56 20.89
C ALA A 38 34.00 36.20 19.62
N VAL A 39 34.22 36.92 18.50
CA VAL A 39 33.56 36.66 17.22
C VAL A 39 34.02 35.35 16.61
N ARG A 40 35.34 35.05 16.69
CA ARG A 40 35.91 33.78 16.22
C ARG A 40 35.35 32.58 16.99
N LEU A 41 35.27 32.69 18.31
CA LEU A 41 34.66 31.66 19.15
C LEU A 41 33.16 31.50 18.89
N ALA A 42 32.42 32.59 18.74
CA ALA A 42 31.00 32.54 18.42
C ALA A 42 30.77 31.84 17.07
N CYS A 43 31.58 32.16 16.06
CA CYS A 43 31.52 31.50 14.75
C CYS A 43 31.85 30.00 14.83
N ALA A 44 32.94 29.65 15.53
CA ALA A 44 33.29 28.25 15.79
C ALA A 44 32.16 27.50 16.51
N ALA A 45 31.51 28.11 17.50
CA ALA A 45 30.39 27.52 18.22
C ALA A 45 29.17 27.29 17.33
N VAL A 46 28.77 28.28 16.51
CA VAL A 46 27.60 28.15 15.61
C VAL A 46 27.86 27.11 14.51
N VAL A 47 29.04 27.10 13.91
CA VAL A 47 29.43 26.08 12.90
C VAL A 47 29.47 24.68 13.53
N SER A 48 30.03 24.54 14.74
CA SER A 48 30.04 23.27 15.48
C SER A 48 28.62 22.81 15.82
N PHE A 49 27.74 23.73 16.21
CA PHE A 49 26.35 23.43 16.51
C PHE A 49 25.58 23.01 15.24
N HIS A 50 25.87 23.62 14.09
CA HIS A 50 25.35 23.17 12.79
C HIS A 50 25.78 21.74 12.46
N PHE A 51 27.07 21.40 12.59
CA PHE A 51 27.55 20.04 12.37
C PHE A 51 26.95 19.03 13.36
N HIS A 52 26.79 19.44 14.63
CA HIS A 52 26.12 18.63 15.64
C HIS A 52 24.66 18.37 15.28
N ALA A 53 23.92 19.40 14.88
CA ALA A 53 22.53 19.32 14.46
C ALA A 53 22.36 18.39 13.25
N ARG A 54 23.21 18.55 12.22
CA ARG A 54 23.22 17.69 11.03
C ARG A 54 23.54 16.24 11.39
N HIS A 55 24.49 16.00 12.30
CA HIS A 55 24.77 14.66 12.77
C HIS A 55 23.59 14.05 13.54
N ARG A 56 22.91 14.82 14.40
CA ARG A 56 21.69 14.35 15.08
C ARG A 56 20.61 13.93 14.10
N ALA A 57 20.46 14.63 12.97
CA ALA A 57 19.57 14.19 11.89
C ALA A 57 20.01 12.82 11.31
N LEU A 58 21.30 12.65 10.97
CA LEU A 58 21.82 11.39 10.44
C LEU A 58 21.65 10.17 11.37
N LEU A 59 21.53 10.38 12.69
CA LEU A 59 21.22 9.30 13.61
C LEU A 59 19.85 8.67 13.31
N LYS A 60 18.88 9.41 12.78
CA LYS A 60 17.55 8.88 12.45
C LYS A 60 17.55 7.91 11.24
N LEU A 61 18.66 7.84 10.48
CA LEU A 61 18.81 6.92 9.35
C LEU A 61 19.14 5.50 9.77
N THR A 62 18.81 4.55 8.90
CA THR A 62 19.26 3.15 8.99
C THR A 62 20.79 3.07 9.08
N LEU A 63 21.32 2.04 9.73
CA LEU A 63 22.77 1.89 9.97
C LEU A 63 23.61 1.97 8.68
N PRO A 64 23.23 1.31 7.56
CA PRO A 64 23.99 1.42 6.30
C PRO A 64 23.98 2.85 5.73
N SER A 65 22.82 3.50 5.70
CA SER A 65 22.68 4.88 5.23
C SER A 65 23.42 5.88 6.12
N ARG A 66 23.39 5.66 7.44
CA ARG A 66 24.16 6.44 8.42
C ARG A 66 25.66 6.35 8.16
N LEU A 67 26.19 5.15 7.91
CA LEU A 67 27.62 4.96 7.61
C LEU A 67 28.01 5.67 6.31
N LYS A 68 27.20 5.54 5.24
CA LYS A 68 27.44 6.22 3.95
C LYS A 68 27.34 7.74 4.06
N ALA A 69 26.38 8.25 4.84
CA ALA A 69 26.22 9.68 5.05
C ALA A 69 27.36 10.26 5.91
N ARG A 70 27.79 9.55 6.96
CA ARG A 70 28.96 9.91 7.78
C ARG A 70 30.25 9.89 6.97
N SER A 71 30.45 8.86 6.13
CA SER A 71 31.64 8.81 5.27
C SER A 71 31.63 9.95 4.27
N ARG A 72 30.48 10.27 3.65
CA ARG A 72 30.34 11.42 2.76
C ARG A 72 30.65 12.73 3.49
N LEU A 73 30.14 12.93 4.70
CA LEU A 73 30.47 14.11 5.51
C LEU A 73 31.97 14.20 5.80
N GLY A 74 32.60 13.07 6.15
CA GLY A 74 34.05 13.00 6.35
C GLY A 74 34.83 13.36 5.08
N TRP A 75 34.45 12.82 3.92
CA TRP A 75 35.08 13.13 2.65
C TRP A 75 34.87 14.58 2.21
N VAL A 76 33.67 15.13 2.39
CA VAL A 76 33.38 16.54 2.15
C VAL A 76 34.22 17.41 3.07
N PHE A 77 34.29 17.09 4.37
CA PHE A 77 35.11 17.80 5.33
C PHE A 77 36.60 17.79 4.93
N LEU A 78 37.14 16.62 4.59
CA LEU A 78 38.54 16.48 4.13
C LEU A 78 38.79 17.25 2.84
N GLY A 79 37.88 17.15 1.85
CA GLY A 79 37.97 17.87 0.58
C GLY A 79 37.93 19.38 0.77
N MET A 80 37.02 19.89 1.61
CA MET A 80 36.92 21.32 1.91
C MET A 80 38.13 21.84 2.70
N THR A 81 38.68 21.02 3.61
CA THR A 81 39.94 21.34 4.30
C THR A 81 41.08 21.45 3.30
N ALA A 82 41.21 20.48 2.38
CA ALA A 82 42.24 20.48 1.35
C ALA A 82 42.10 21.69 0.40
N ILE A 83 40.88 22.02 -0.04
CA ILE A 83 40.64 23.21 -0.87
C ILE A 83 41.09 24.47 -0.13
N ALA A 84 40.69 24.64 1.13
CA ALA A 84 40.99 25.86 1.89
C ALA A 84 42.49 26.08 2.18
N VAL A 85 43.33 25.02 2.17
CA VAL A 85 44.78 25.13 2.37
C VAL A 85 45.60 25.09 1.06
N THR A 86 44.95 25.02 -0.09
CA THR A 86 45.61 24.97 -1.42
C THR A 86 45.47 26.29 -2.18
N PRO A 87 46.25 26.51 -3.26
CA PRO A 87 46.11 27.69 -4.13
C PRO A 87 44.71 27.90 -4.70
N VAL A 88 43.91 26.84 -4.79
CA VAL A 88 42.50 26.94 -5.19
C VAL A 88 41.69 27.68 -4.12
N GLY A 89 41.88 27.37 -2.83
CA GLY A 89 41.28 28.12 -1.74
C GLY A 89 41.74 29.57 -1.70
N GLU A 90 43.00 29.82 -2.04
CA GLU A 90 43.55 31.17 -2.17
C GLU A 90 42.87 31.98 -3.27
N TRP A 91 42.63 31.34 -4.43
CA TRP A 91 41.92 31.94 -5.55
C TRP A 91 40.45 32.21 -5.21
N ILE A 92 39.76 31.26 -4.57
CA ILE A 92 38.38 31.42 -4.11
C ILE A 92 38.28 32.58 -3.11
N ALA A 93 39.19 32.63 -2.13
CA ALA A 93 39.26 33.73 -1.17
C ALA A 93 39.54 35.07 -1.89
N GLY A 94 40.44 35.09 -2.88
CA GLY A 94 40.73 36.28 -3.67
C GLY A 94 39.52 36.80 -4.46
N LEU A 95 38.76 35.91 -5.10
CA LEU A 95 37.49 36.24 -5.76
C LEU A 95 36.46 36.78 -4.76
N TRP A 96 36.44 36.23 -3.56
CA TRP A 96 35.52 36.66 -2.51
C TRP A 96 35.84 38.04 -1.97
N LEU A 97 37.12 38.33 -1.78
CA LEU A 97 37.62 39.64 -1.32
C LEU A 97 37.36 40.75 -2.35
N ALA A 98 37.25 40.40 -3.64
CA ALA A 98 36.88 41.33 -4.70
C ALA A 98 35.40 41.76 -4.65
N LEU A 99 34.56 41.10 -3.83
CA LEU A 99 33.16 41.48 -3.67
C LEU A 99 33.01 42.68 -2.72
N PRO A 100 32.05 43.59 -2.98
CA PRO A 100 31.65 44.61 -2.01
C PRO A 100 31.25 43.97 -0.67
N THR A 101 31.57 44.62 0.46
CA THR A 101 31.36 44.08 1.82
C THR A 101 29.94 43.55 2.04
N ALA A 102 28.92 44.26 1.55
CA ALA A 102 27.54 43.83 1.64
C ALA A 102 27.28 42.54 0.83
N ALA A 103 27.83 42.42 -0.38
CA ALA A 103 27.68 41.24 -1.23
C ALA A 103 28.46 40.03 -0.68
N ALA A 104 29.66 40.24 -0.13
CA ALA A 104 30.49 39.19 0.47
C ALA A 104 29.82 38.48 1.67
N VAL A 105 28.89 39.15 2.36
CA VAL A 105 28.11 38.57 3.46
C VAL A 105 26.73 38.10 2.99
N LEU A 106 26.07 38.85 2.11
CA LEU A 106 24.69 38.59 1.72
C LEU A 106 24.55 37.42 0.73
N VAL A 107 25.48 37.26 -0.22
CA VAL A 107 25.47 36.14 -1.19
C VAL A 107 25.45 34.76 -0.54
N PRO A 108 26.31 34.41 0.45
CA PRO A 108 26.29 33.09 1.07
C PRO A 108 25.10 32.94 2.03
N VAL A 109 24.64 34.00 2.70
CA VAL A 109 23.43 33.93 3.53
C VAL A 109 22.20 33.63 2.67
N VAL A 110 22.02 34.39 1.59
CA VAL A 110 20.96 34.15 0.60
C VAL A 110 21.11 32.77 -0.01
N GLY A 111 22.33 32.37 -0.38
CA GLY A 111 22.64 31.02 -0.86
C GLY A 111 22.20 29.92 0.12
N ALA A 112 22.48 30.05 1.43
CA ALA A 112 22.11 29.07 2.44
C ALA A 112 20.59 29.00 2.62
N VAL A 113 19.95 30.16 2.72
CA VAL A 113 18.48 30.27 2.86
C VAL A 113 17.80 29.70 1.61
N PHE A 114 18.28 30.04 0.42
CA PHE A 114 17.77 29.48 -0.83
C PHE A 114 18.04 27.98 -0.90
N THR A 115 19.22 27.47 -0.58
CA THR A 115 19.50 26.04 -0.68
C THR A 115 18.58 25.22 0.24
N HIS A 116 18.42 25.64 1.50
CA HIS A 116 17.53 24.97 2.44
C HIS A 116 16.05 25.20 2.13
N GLY A 117 15.65 26.41 1.77
CA GLY A 117 14.29 26.73 1.34
C GLY A 117 13.90 25.94 0.08
N PHE A 118 14.83 25.81 -0.87
CA PHE A 118 14.66 25.04 -2.09
C PHE A 118 14.77 23.54 -1.87
N ALA A 119 15.41 23.03 -0.82
CA ALA A 119 15.33 21.60 -0.48
C ALA A 119 13.89 21.20 -0.08
N GLY A 120 13.23 22.05 0.70
CA GLY A 120 11.81 21.91 1.03
C GLY A 120 10.89 22.11 -0.18
N VAL A 121 11.14 23.14 -1.00
CA VAL A 121 10.35 23.43 -2.21
C VAL A 121 10.62 22.40 -3.31
N ARG A 122 11.84 21.88 -3.47
CA ARG A 122 12.20 20.77 -4.38
C ARG A 122 11.36 19.53 -4.07
N SER A 123 11.25 19.22 -2.79
CA SER A 123 10.44 18.10 -2.31
C SER A 123 8.94 18.33 -2.52
N PHE A 124 8.50 19.58 -2.73
CA PHE A 124 7.11 19.93 -3.05
C PHE A 124 6.85 20.08 -4.58
N LEU A 125 7.82 20.58 -5.33
CA LEU A 125 7.74 20.81 -6.78
C LEU A 125 7.94 19.51 -7.56
N LEU A 126 8.91 18.67 -7.18
CA LEU A 126 9.06 17.34 -7.79
C LEU A 126 7.80 16.48 -7.62
N THR A 127 7.00 16.82 -6.61
CA THR A 127 5.85 16.03 -6.19
C THR A 127 4.52 16.49 -6.75
N GLN A 128 4.38 17.76 -7.08
CA GLN A 128 3.10 18.34 -7.53
C GLN A 128 3.14 18.84 -8.97
N SER A 129 4.32 18.91 -9.60
CA SER A 129 4.44 19.51 -10.93
C SER A 129 4.47 18.47 -12.06
N GLY A 130 3.78 18.80 -13.15
CA GLY A 130 3.82 18.02 -14.39
C GLY A 130 5.21 17.96 -15.02
N ALA A 131 5.33 17.34 -16.20
CA ALA A 131 6.63 17.15 -16.88
C ALA A 131 7.44 18.46 -17.03
N ALA A 132 6.79 19.59 -17.29
CA ALA A 132 7.43 20.90 -17.41
C ALA A 132 8.02 21.42 -16.08
N GLY A 133 7.31 21.24 -14.96
CA GLY A 133 7.82 21.67 -13.65
C GLY A 133 8.95 20.76 -13.13
N ARG A 134 8.97 19.48 -13.51
CA ARG A 134 10.12 18.60 -13.28
C ARG A 134 11.36 19.08 -14.05
N TRP A 135 11.20 19.54 -15.29
CA TRP A 135 12.30 20.09 -16.09
C TRP A 135 12.85 21.39 -15.49
N LEU A 136 11.96 22.32 -15.11
CA LEU A 136 12.34 23.54 -14.40
C LEU A 136 13.05 23.22 -13.08
N THR A 137 12.57 22.22 -12.34
CA THR A 137 13.22 21.77 -11.10
C THR A 137 14.61 21.19 -11.36
N CYS A 138 14.81 20.41 -12.43
CA CYS A 138 16.13 19.92 -12.83
C CYS A 138 17.08 21.06 -13.20
N LEU A 139 16.59 22.07 -13.91
CA LEU A 139 17.38 23.23 -14.32
C LEU A 139 17.76 24.11 -13.11
N VAL A 140 16.83 24.32 -12.18
CA VAL A 140 17.12 25.00 -10.92
C VAL A 140 18.07 24.17 -10.06
N LEU A 141 17.98 22.84 -10.06
CA LEU A 141 18.93 21.98 -9.35
C LEU A 141 20.34 22.05 -9.92
N LEU A 142 20.50 22.21 -11.24
CA LEU A 142 21.80 22.43 -11.87
C LEU A 142 22.48 23.72 -11.38
N VAL A 143 21.70 24.76 -11.10
CA VAL A 143 22.22 26.06 -10.61
C VAL A 143 22.37 26.08 -9.08
N VAL A 144 21.41 25.51 -8.35
CA VAL A 144 21.32 25.60 -6.88
C VAL A 144 22.13 24.51 -6.18
N ALA A 145 22.29 23.31 -6.76
CA ALA A 145 23.06 22.24 -6.11
C ALA A 145 24.55 22.58 -5.93
N PRO A 146 25.26 23.18 -6.91
CA PRO A 146 26.64 23.64 -6.71
C PRO A 146 26.75 24.73 -5.63
N LEU A 147 25.82 25.69 -5.65
CA LEU A 147 25.69 26.74 -4.63
C LEU A 147 25.46 26.15 -3.24
N GLY A 148 24.61 25.12 -3.13
CA GLY A 148 24.37 24.42 -1.88
C GLY A 148 25.60 23.74 -1.31
N ILE A 149 26.37 23.04 -2.15
CA ILE A 149 27.63 22.41 -1.74
C ILE A 149 28.65 23.47 -1.30
N LEU A 150 28.78 24.57 -2.04
CA LEU A 150 29.69 25.65 -1.68
C LEU A 150 29.28 26.37 -0.39
N VAL A 151 27.98 26.51 -0.13
CA VAL A 151 27.48 27.38 0.94
C VAL A 151 27.14 26.62 2.22
N THR A 152 26.53 25.43 2.15
CA THR A 152 26.19 24.64 3.36
C THR A 152 27.25 23.61 3.72
N ASP A 153 27.85 22.95 2.72
CA ASP A 153 28.98 22.02 2.93
C ASP A 153 30.33 22.77 3.01
N GLY A 154 30.41 24.00 2.51
CA GLY A 154 31.61 24.85 2.53
C GLY A 154 31.71 25.87 3.67
N LEU A 155 30.78 25.87 4.63
CA LEU A 155 30.84 26.69 5.85
C LEU A 155 32.18 26.57 6.58
N PHE A 156 32.73 25.36 6.63
CA PHE A 156 34.03 25.10 7.23
C PHE A 156 35.19 25.66 6.41
N ALA A 157 35.11 25.66 5.08
CA ALA A 157 36.12 26.27 4.22
C ALA A 157 36.10 27.80 4.33
N LEU A 158 34.92 28.43 4.42
CA LEU A 158 34.80 29.87 4.66
C LEU A 158 35.38 30.26 6.03
N LEU A 159 35.11 29.44 7.06
CA LEU A 159 35.70 29.61 8.39
C LEU A 159 37.22 29.47 8.35
N LEU A 160 37.74 28.42 7.71
CA LEU A 160 39.17 28.15 7.62
C LEU A 160 39.89 29.25 6.81
N ALA A 161 39.31 29.67 5.67
CA ALA A 161 39.82 30.76 4.86
C ALA A 161 39.85 32.08 5.63
N GLY A 162 38.79 32.41 6.38
CA GLY A 162 38.74 33.61 7.23
C GLY A 162 39.68 33.57 8.43
N PHE A 163 40.13 32.38 8.88
CA PHE A 163 41.14 32.25 9.93
C PHE A 163 42.58 32.25 9.40
N VAL A 164 42.83 31.61 8.25
CA VAL A 164 44.13 31.59 7.58
C VAL A 164 44.45 32.96 6.96
N ARG A 165 43.44 33.62 6.40
CA ARG A 165 43.48 35.00 5.92
C ARG A 165 42.54 35.81 6.79
N PRO A 166 43.04 36.40 7.88
CA PRO A 166 42.22 37.11 8.85
C PRO A 166 41.51 38.30 8.23
N ASP A 167 40.30 38.04 7.73
CA ASP A 167 39.38 39.01 7.16
C ASP A 167 38.05 38.89 7.90
N ASP A 168 37.68 39.97 8.58
CA ASP A 168 36.48 40.04 9.40
C ASP A 168 35.19 39.79 8.59
N ARG A 169 35.18 40.14 7.30
CA ARG A 169 34.03 39.95 6.40
C ARG A 169 33.81 38.46 6.12
N LEU A 170 34.87 37.68 5.95
CA LEU A 170 34.79 36.23 5.77
C LEU A 170 34.30 35.52 7.04
N ILE A 171 34.78 35.94 8.21
CA ILE A 171 34.37 35.38 9.50
C ILE A 171 32.90 35.71 9.79
N VAL A 172 32.47 36.95 9.53
CA VAL A 172 31.07 37.38 9.67
C VAL A 172 30.17 36.67 8.65
N ALA A 173 30.61 36.51 7.40
CA ALA A 173 29.88 35.75 6.39
C ALA A 173 29.68 34.29 6.80
N ALA A 174 30.73 33.62 7.30
CA ALA A 174 30.66 32.26 7.82
C ALA A 174 29.70 32.15 9.01
N LEU A 175 29.74 33.11 9.96
CA LEU A 175 28.84 33.16 11.12
C LEU A 175 27.38 33.32 10.68
N CYS A 176 27.09 34.32 9.83
CA CYS A 176 25.73 34.60 9.36
C CYS A 176 25.17 33.44 8.53
N THR A 177 26.00 32.81 7.71
CA THR A 177 25.62 31.67 6.88
C THR A 177 25.37 30.44 7.75
N ALA A 178 26.20 30.20 8.78
CA ALA A 178 26.01 29.10 9.71
C ALA A 178 24.74 29.29 10.55
N ALA A 179 24.48 30.52 11.02
CA ALA A 179 23.25 30.87 11.73
C ALA A 179 22.01 30.70 10.83
N ALA A 180 22.06 31.18 9.59
CA ALA A 180 20.99 31.02 8.62
C ALA A 180 20.74 29.54 8.28
N ALA A 181 21.80 28.75 8.05
CA ALA A 181 21.71 27.32 7.82
C ALA A 181 21.18 26.57 9.06
N LEU A 182 21.52 27.01 10.27
CA LEU A 182 20.98 26.44 11.51
C LEU A 182 19.50 26.76 11.69
N LEU A 183 19.09 28.01 11.45
CA LEU A 183 17.69 28.42 11.51
C LEU A 183 16.89 27.69 10.45
N ALA A 184 17.40 27.63 9.21
CA ALA A 184 16.79 26.90 8.13
C ALA A 184 16.74 25.39 8.41
N TRP A 185 17.78 24.80 8.98
CA TRP A 185 17.77 23.41 9.45
C TRP A 185 16.75 23.22 10.57
N SER A 186 16.65 24.12 11.54
CA SER A 186 15.70 24.00 12.65
C SER A 186 14.26 24.09 12.14
N PHE A 187 14.03 24.97 11.16
CA PHE A 187 12.77 25.12 10.46
C PHE A 187 12.49 23.87 9.64
N GLU A 188 13.45 23.38 8.84
CA GLU A 188 13.34 22.17 8.03
C GLU A 188 13.15 20.92 8.89
N HIS A 189 13.81 20.81 10.05
CA HIS A 189 13.66 19.70 10.98
C HIS A 189 12.28 19.72 11.65
N ARG A 190 11.82 20.91 12.10
CA ARG A 190 10.41 21.08 12.54
C ARG A 190 9.43 20.82 11.40
N ARG A 191 9.83 21.10 10.15
CA ARG A 191 8.98 21.03 8.95
C ARG A 191 9.02 19.66 8.27
N THR A 192 9.98 18.80 8.50
CA THR A 192 10.10 17.56 7.72
C THR A 192 10.52 16.38 8.57
N ASP A 193 10.96 16.58 9.81
CA ASP A 193 11.37 15.49 10.71
C ASP A 193 12.30 14.44 10.02
N ASP A 194 13.18 14.93 9.13
CA ASP A 194 14.10 14.16 8.28
C ASP A 194 13.45 13.16 7.28
N LEU A 195 12.29 13.55 6.76
CA LEU A 195 11.44 12.63 6.05
C LEU A 195 11.97 12.14 4.70
N VAL A 196 12.57 13.04 3.93
CA VAL A 196 13.14 12.72 2.61
C VAL A 196 14.20 11.62 2.74
N ALA A 197 14.95 11.65 3.84
CA ALA A 197 15.95 10.65 4.12
C ALA A 197 15.32 9.31 4.55
N ARG A 198 14.25 9.32 5.35
CA ARG A 198 13.49 8.11 5.71
C ARG A 198 12.82 7.44 4.50
N ILE A 199 12.28 8.21 3.56
CA ILE A 199 11.72 7.67 2.32
C ILE A 199 12.83 7.05 1.46
N SER A 200 13.98 7.73 1.36
CA SER A 200 15.14 7.20 0.65
C SER A 200 15.61 5.87 1.25
N ASP A 201 15.66 5.77 2.58
CA ASP A 201 15.97 4.54 3.29
C ASP A 201 14.92 3.45 3.04
N ALA A 202 13.63 3.78 3.11
CA ALA A 202 12.55 2.83 2.80
C ALA A 202 12.66 2.28 1.37
N VAL A 203 12.98 3.12 0.39
CA VAL A 203 13.19 2.68 -1.01
C VAL A 203 14.42 1.78 -1.15
N ILE A 204 15.51 2.10 -0.45
CA ILE A 204 16.71 1.26 -0.45
C ILE A 204 16.40 -0.10 0.17
N VAL A 205 15.77 -0.10 1.35
CA VAL A 205 15.41 -1.31 2.10
C VAL A 205 14.43 -2.18 1.30
N ALA A 206 13.43 -1.59 0.64
CA ALA A 206 12.46 -2.29 -0.21
C ALA A 206 13.12 -3.06 -1.38
N ARG A 207 14.29 -2.60 -1.83
CA ARG A 207 15.05 -3.19 -2.94
C ARG A 207 16.06 -4.25 -2.50
N LEU A 208 16.33 -4.38 -1.21
CA LEU A 208 17.23 -5.40 -0.70
C LEU A 208 16.62 -6.81 -0.87
N PRO A 209 17.46 -7.86 -1.00
CA PRO A 209 17.02 -9.24 -0.84
C PRO A 209 16.33 -9.44 0.50
N GLY A 210 15.34 -10.35 0.56
CA GLY A 210 14.51 -10.57 1.76
C GLY A 210 15.30 -10.71 3.08
N PRO A 211 16.30 -11.60 3.16
CA PRO A 211 17.10 -11.76 4.38
C PRO A 211 17.86 -10.50 4.79
N GLU A 212 18.42 -9.76 3.82
CA GLU A 212 19.17 -8.52 4.07
C GLU A 212 18.25 -7.37 4.49
N ALA A 213 17.06 -7.27 3.89
CA ALA A 213 16.04 -6.30 4.25
C ALA A 213 15.58 -6.51 5.70
N VAL A 214 15.28 -7.76 6.08
CA VAL A 214 14.89 -8.13 7.45
C VAL A 214 16.01 -7.85 8.44
N ALA A 215 17.26 -8.20 8.11
CA ALA A 215 18.41 -7.89 8.97
C ALA A 215 18.60 -6.38 9.17
N THR A 216 18.43 -5.60 8.10
CA THR A 216 18.55 -4.13 8.14
C THR A 216 17.47 -3.50 9.00
N VAL A 217 16.22 -3.95 8.85
CA VAL A 217 15.10 -3.50 9.67
C VAL A 217 15.28 -3.90 11.13
N ARG A 218 15.74 -5.13 11.42
CA ARG A 218 15.99 -5.57 12.79
C ARG A 218 17.06 -4.71 13.46
N ALA A 219 18.15 -4.43 12.75
CA ALA A 219 19.20 -3.53 13.24
C ALA A 219 18.68 -2.11 13.46
N TRP A 220 17.79 -1.62 12.61
CA TRP A 220 17.11 -0.34 12.80
C TRP A 220 16.18 -0.37 14.02
N LEU A 221 15.40 -1.43 14.23
CA LEU A 221 14.49 -1.57 15.37
C LEU A 221 15.27 -1.56 16.70
N ASP A 222 16.34 -2.35 16.78
CA ASP A 222 17.24 -2.36 17.94
C ASP A 222 17.81 -0.96 18.23
N ASP A 223 18.29 -0.25 17.20
CA ASP A 223 18.89 1.07 17.38
C ASP A 223 17.88 2.19 17.67
N GLN A 224 16.67 2.14 17.10
CA GLN A 224 15.69 3.24 17.21
C GLN A 224 14.64 3.02 18.30
N VAL A 225 14.34 1.77 18.66
CA VAL A 225 13.31 1.41 19.64
C VAL A 225 13.94 0.95 20.96
N LEU A 226 14.97 0.09 20.93
CA LEU A 226 15.54 -0.50 22.16
C LEU A 226 16.65 0.37 22.77
N ARG A 227 17.58 0.87 21.95
CA ARG A 227 18.80 1.52 22.47
C ARG A 227 18.70 3.02 22.74
N ARG A 228 17.61 3.67 22.35
CA ARG A 228 17.43 5.12 22.54
C ARG A 228 16.63 5.41 23.80
N ALA A 229 17.19 6.22 24.69
CA ALA A 229 16.53 6.76 25.88
C ALA A 229 15.41 7.80 25.57
N GLY A 230 14.73 7.69 24.43
CA GLY A 230 13.73 8.65 23.96
C GLY A 230 12.52 7.96 23.32
N LYS A 231 11.61 8.74 22.72
CA LYS A 231 10.42 8.18 22.05
C LYS A 231 10.84 7.30 20.87
N PRO A 232 10.29 6.07 20.76
CA PRO A 232 10.55 5.20 19.62
C PRO A 232 10.16 5.88 18.31
N ASP A 233 10.99 5.74 17.29
CA ASP A 233 10.77 6.33 15.97
C ASP A 233 10.25 5.27 15.01
N PHE A 234 8.96 5.35 14.63
CA PHE A 234 8.35 4.43 13.65
C PHE A 234 8.32 4.97 12.22
N GLY A 235 9.04 6.06 11.93
CA GLY A 235 9.01 6.73 10.63
C GLY A 235 9.40 5.84 9.45
N LEU A 236 10.32 4.88 9.65
CA LEU A 236 10.70 3.92 8.59
C LEU A 236 9.53 2.99 8.22
N VAL A 237 8.78 2.48 9.22
CA VAL A 237 7.63 1.59 9.02
C VAL A 237 6.56 2.28 8.19
N PHE A 238 6.24 3.54 8.54
CA PHE A 238 5.32 4.36 7.78
C PHE A 238 5.80 4.59 6.33
N CYS A 239 7.09 4.91 6.14
CA CYS A 239 7.64 5.15 4.80
C CYS A 239 7.65 3.88 3.94
N LEU A 240 8.00 2.71 4.51
CA LEU A 240 7.92 1.42 3.82
C LEU A 240 6.49 1.13 3.38
N GLY A 241 5.52 1.33 4.28
CA GLY A 241 4.11 1.21 3.93
C GLY A 241 3.71 2.16 2.79
N SER A 242 4.09 3.44 2.89
CA SER A 242 3.76 4.44 1.87
C SER A 242 4.35 4.12 0.49
N VAL A 243 5.57 3.58 0.44
CA VAL A 243 6.22 3.11 -0.79
C VAL A 243 5.45 1.94 -1.42
N ALA A 244 5.00 0.98 -0.61
CA ALA A 244 4.17 -0.14 -1.07
C ALA A 244 2.79 0.36 -1.56
N GLY A 245 2.12 1.18 -0.76
CA GLY A 245 0.79 1.73 -1.06
C GLY A 245 0.74 2.53 -2.35
N GLY A 246 1.71 3.43 -2.57
CA GLY A 246 1.82 4.18 -3.82
C GLY A 246 1.91 3.25 -5.03
N SER A 247 2.67 2.15 -4.92
CA SER A 247 2.83 1.18 -6.02
C SER A 247 1.55 0.43 -6.36
N PHE A 248 0.64 0.23 -5.39
CA PHE A 248 -0.68 -0.35 -5.64
C PHE A 248 -1.65 0.65 -6.26
N ALA A 249 -1.68 1.89 -5.77
CA ALA A 249 -2.56 2.94 -6.30
C ALA A 249 -2.21 3.34 -7.75
N PHE A 250 -0.93 3.36 -8.13
CA PHE A 250 -0.53 3.66 -9.51
C PHE A 250 -0.77 2.50 -10.49
N ALA A 251 -1.00 1.28 -10.01
CA ALA A 251 -1.27 0.13 -10.87
C ALA A 251 -2.74 0.06 -11.32
N THR A 252 -3.63 0.81 -10.69
CA THR A 252 -5.08 0.83 -11.00
C THR A 252 -5.50 2.01 -11.88
N ASP A 253 -4.56 2.76 -12.49
CA ASP A 253 -4.81 4.00 -13.25
C ASP A 253 -5.53 5.14 -12.48
N ASP A 254 -5.85 4.94 -11.19
CA ASP A 254 -6.38 5.94 -10.26
C ASP A 254 -5.27 6.90 -9.78
N GLY A 255 -4.68 7.62 -10.73
CA GLY A 255 -3.48 8.46 -10.59
C GLY A 255 -3.53 9.64 -9.62
N ASP A 256 -4.54 9.75 -8.74
CA ASP A 256 -4.73 10.90 -7.85
C ASP A 256 -4.31 10.67 -6.38
N PHE A 257 -3.93 9.44 -5.99
CA PHE A 257 -3.42 9.20 -4.63
C PHE A 257 -1.94 9.61 -4.50
N GLY A 258 -1.76 10.93 -4.38
CA GLY A 258 -0.48 11.60 -4.22
C GLY A 258 0.30 11.22 -2.96
N VAL A 259 0.99 10.07 -2.98
CA VAL A 259 2.26 9.93 -2.26
C VAL A 259 3.38 10.20 -3.26
N PRO A 260 3.73 11.46 -3.47
CA PRO A 260 4.48 11.87 -4.64
C PRO A 260 5.99 11.56 -4.55
N PHE A 261 6.40 10.93 -3.45
CA PHE A 261 7.78 10.51 -3.19
C PHE A 261 8.06 9.04 -3.54
N ALA A 262 7.02 8.22 -3.75
CA ALA A 262 7.21 6.83 -4.13
C ALA A 262 7.58 6.78 -5.63
N ARG A 263 8.89 6.75 -5.92
CA ARG A 263 9.35 6.22 -7.22
C ARG A 263 8.65 4.87 -7.42
N LYS A 264 8.10 4.64 -8.62
CA LYS A 264 7.44 3.37 -8.98
C LYS A 264 8.33 2.20 -8.56
N VAL A 265 7.91 1.50 -7.51
CA VAL A 265 8.46 0.22 -7.13
C VAL A 265 7.63 -0.82 -7.88
N PRO A 266 8.25 -1.76 -8.61
CA PRO A 266 7.52 -2.82 -9.29
C PRO A 266 6.54 -3.53 -8.35
N PRO A 267 5.37 -3.99 -8.83
CA PRO A 267 4.39 -4.71 -8.02
C PRO A 267 4.96 -5.83 -7.13
N ALA A 268 5.90 -6.62 -7.65
CA ALA A 268 6.55 -7.70 -6.91
C ALA A 268 7.40 -7.19 -5.73
N GLU A 269 8.05 -6.03 -5.90
CA GLU A 269 8.78 -5.35 -4.81
C GLU A 269 7.81 -4.71 -3.81
N ALA A 270 6.63 -4.25 -4.26
CA ALA A 270 5.58 -3.74 -3.37
C ALA A 270 5.04 -4.83 -2.44
N ASP A 271 4.72 -6.03 -2.96
CA ASP A 271 4.29 -7.18 -2.16
C ASP A 271 5.35 -7.59 -1.13
N ARG A 272 6.63 -7.61 -1.54
CA ARG A 272 7.75 -7.86 -0.61
C ARG A 272 7.83 -6.80 0.48
N THR A 273 7.60 -5.54 0.12
CA THR A 273 7.62 -4.42 1.08
C THR A 273 6.49 -4.52 2.09
N VAL A 274 5.29 -4.95 1.67
CA VAL A 274 4.17 -5.24 2.58
C VAL A 274 4.54 -6.32 3.59
N LEU A 275 5.11 -7.45 3.12
CA LEU A 275 5.58 -8.53 3.99
C LEU A 275 6.67 -8.06 4.96
N LEU A 276 7.54 -7.14 4.52
CA LEU A 276 8.55 -6.55 5.39
C LEU A 276 7.90 -5.70 6.48
N VAL A 277 6.91 -4.86 6.16
CA VAL A 277 6.15 -4.07 7.15
C VAL A 277 5.43 -4.98 8.15
N GLU A 278 4.76 -6.03 7.67
CA GLU A 278 4.11 -7.06 8.52
C GLU A 278 5.13 -7.68 9.49
N THR A 279 6.31 -8.03 8.97
CA THR A 279 7.40 -8.59 9.78
C THR A 279 7.87 -7.58 10.84
N VAL A 280 8.00 -6.29 10.52
CA VAL A 280 8.41 -5.28 11.50
C VAL A 280 7.37 -5.14 12.61
N LEU A 281 6.10 -5.08 12.24
CA LEU A 281 5.00 -4.96 13.20
C LEU A 281 4.94 -6.19 14.12
N ALA A 282 5.14 -7.39 13.59
CA ALA A 282 5.24 -8.61 14.40
C ALA A 282 6.43 -8.56 15.39
N MET A 283 7.61 -8.10 14.94
CA MET A 283 8.75 -7.92 15.85
C MET A 283 8.46 -6.89 16.96
N VAL A 284 7.71 -5.83 16.65
CA VAL A 284 7.29 -4.84 17.65
C VAL A 284 6.26 -5.43 18.61
N ASP A 285 5.34 -6.27 18.13
CA ASP A 285 4.36 -6.97 18.95
C ASP A 285 5.05 -7.92 19.95
N ASP A 286 6.06 -8.67 19.49
CA ASP A 286 6.88 -9.55 20.33
C ASP A 286 7.63 -8.77 21.42
N LEU A 287 8.13 -7.57 21.09
CA LEU A 287 8.73 -6.67 22.08
C LEU A 287 7.68 -6.16 23.06
N ALA A 288 6.53 -5.69 22.57
CA ALA A 288 5.46 -5.14 23.41
C ALA A 288 4.83 -6.19 24.36
N ALA A 289 4.98 -7.48 24.08
CA ALA A 289 4.61 -8.57 24.98
C ALA A 289 5.52 -8.67 26.21
N GLN A 290 6.72 -8.09 26.17
CA GLN A 290 7.63 -8.00 27.31
C GLN A 290 7.22 -6.83 28.20
N GLU A 291 7.20 -7.04 29.51
CA GLU A 291 6.72 -6.04 30.49
C GLU A 291 7.44 -4.68 30.36
N GLU A 292 8.75 -4.71 30.11
CA GLU A 292 9.60 -3.52 29.88
C GLU A 292 9.09 -2.64 28.72
N TYR A 293 8.49 -3.24 27.68
CA TYR A 293 8.07 -2.56 26.46
C TYR A 293 6.55 -2.54 26.26
N ALA A 294 5.76 -2.90 27.27
CA ALA A 294 4.30 -2.91 27.19
C ALA A 294 3.70 -1.56 26.75
N HIS A 295 4.39 -0.45 27.05
CA HIS A 295 4.02 0.89 26.63
C HIS A 295 3.96 1.08 25.10
N LEU A 296 4.73 0.30 24.32
CA LEU A 296 4.71 0.35 22.85
C LEU A 296 3.33 0.03 22.29
N SER A 297 2.58 -0.88 22.92
CA SER A 297 1.23 -1.26 22.50
C SER A 297 0.23 -0.09 22.51
N ARG A 298 0.50 0.96 23.30
CA ARG A 298 -0.34 2.16 23.41
C ARG A 298 0.25 3.37 22.68
N ASP A 299 1.39 3.19 22.00
CA ASP A 299 2.03 4.28 21.27
C ASP A 299 1.17 4.71 20.07
N ARG A 300 0.77 5.99 20.07
CA ARG A 300 -0.09 6.58 19.04
C ARG A 300 0.53 6.49 17.64
N THR A 301 1.85 6.65 17.52
CA THR A 301 2.55 6.60 16.22
C THR A 301 2.62 5.16 15.70
N LEU A 302 2.81 4.17 16.59
CA LEU A 302 2.73 2.76 16.21
C LEU A 302 1.32 2.38 15.74
N GLN A 303 0.26 2.79 16.45
CA GLN A 303 -1.12 2.51 16.04
C GLN A 303 -1.45 3.12 14.68
N PHE A 304 -0.98 4.36 14.43
CA PHE A 304 -1.08 4.98 13.11
C PHE A 304 -0.34 4.19 12.01
N CYS A 305 0.85 3.65 12.31
CA CYS A 305 1.59 2.80 11.38
C CYS A 305 0.85 1.49 11.09
N ARG A 306 0.23 0.87 12.10
CA ARG A 306 -0.63 -0.32 11.93
C ARG A 306 -1.86 0.00 11.06
N ALA A 307 -2.51 1.12 11.30
CA ALA A 307 -3.64 1.57 10.51
C ALA A 307 -3.26 1.80 9.04
N SER A 308 -2.11 2.43 8.82
CA SER A 308 -1.55 2.63 7.48
C SER A 308 -1.21 1.31 6.78
N TYR A 309 -0.63 0.35 7.50
CA TYR A 309 -0.37 -1.01 7.00
C TYR A 309 -1.66 -1.71 6.56
N HIS A 310 -2.70 -1.69 7.40
CA HIS A 310 -3.99 -2.31 7.07
C HIS A 310 -4.66 -1.65 5.85
N ARG A 311 -4.56 -0.33 5.72
CA ARG A 311 -5.00 0.36 4.49
C ARG A 311 -4.26 -0.17 3.25
N ILE A 312 -2.96 -0.42 3.34
CA ILE A 312 -2.16 -0.93 2.22
C ILE A 312 -2.55 -2.36 1.87
N ASP A 313 -2.77 -3.20 2.88
CA ASP A 313 -3.31 -4.54 2.69
C ASP A 313 -4.70 -4.51 2.05
N ALA A 314 -5.54 -3.53 2.39
CA ALA A 314 -6.83 -3.34 1.75
C ALA A 314 -6.69 -2.99 0.25
N MET A 315 -5.76 -2.10 -0.11
CA MET A 315 -5.47 -1.77 -1.51
C MET A 315 -4.92 -2.97 -2.28
N ARG A 316 -4.00 -3.72 -1.67
CA ARG A 316 -3.46 -4.97 -2.21
C ARG A 316 -4.57 -6.00 -2.43
N ALA A 317 -5.46 -6.17 -1.47
CA ALA A 317 -6.60 -7.07 -1.57
C ALA A 317 -7.57 -6.66 -2.68
N GLY A 318 -7.88 -5.36 -2.81
CA GLY A 318 -8.68 -4.81 -3.91
C GLY A 318 -8.08 -5.14 -5.28
N ARG A 319 -6.77 -4.94 -5.45
CA ARG A 319 -6.05 -5.30 -6.68
C ARG A 319 -6.09 -6.81 -6.99
N LEU A 320 -6.05 -7.65 -5.96
CA LEU A 320 -6.15 -9.11 -6.12
C LEU A 320 -7.60 -9.59 -6.33
N ASN A 321 -8.55 -8.65 -6.48
CA ASN A 321 -9.99 -8.90 -6.52
C ASN A 321 -10.46 -9.74 -5.32
N ARG A 322 -10.02 -9.36 -4.11
CA ARG A 322 -10.44 -9.94 -2.83
C ARG A 322 -11.14 -8.88 -1.98
N PRO A 323 -12.38 -8.49 -2.31
CA PRO A 323 -13.03 -7.37 -1.64
C PRO A 323 -13.34 -7.60 -0.13
N GLU A 324 -13.33 -8.84 0.34
CA GLU A 324 -13.71 -9.29 1.70
C GLU A 324 -12.52 -9.03 2.60
N ASP A 325 -11.35 -9.45 2.11
CA ASP A 325 -10.07 -9.07 2.66
C ASP A 325 -9.91 -7.55 2.63
N ALA A 326 -10.30 -6.88 1.54
CA ALA A 326 -10.21 -5.43 1.45
C ALA A 326 -11.07 -4.74 2.51
N ALA A 327 -12.34 -5.10 2.63
CA ALA A 327 -13.24 -4.57 3.65
C ALA A 327 -12.75 -4.88 5.07
N ALA A 328 -12.34 -6.12 5.35
CA ALA A 328 -11.80 -6.51 6.66
C ALA A 328 -10.53 -5.73 7.02
N CYS A 329 -9.64 -5.51 6.05
CA CYS A 329 -8.44 -4.69 6.24
C CYS A 329 -8.80 -3.22 6.47
N GLN A 330 -9.81 -2.66 5.78
CA GLN A 330 -10.29 -1.30 6.08
C GLN A 330 -10.88 -1.19 7.50
N PHE A 331 -11.66 -2.18 7.96
CA PHE A 331 -12.12 -2.22 9.35
C PHE A 331 -10.97 -2.36 10.36
N ALA A 332 -9.94 -3.16 10.02
CA ALA A 332 -8.73 -3.25 10.85
C ALA A 332 -7.98 -1.92 10.92
N ALA A 333 -7.92 -1.17 9.80
CA ALA A 333 -7.38 0.18 9.78
C ALA A 333 -8.20 1.12 10.67
N ALA A 334 -9.54 1.09 10.58
CA ALA A 334 -10.42 1.89 11.41
C ALA A 334 -10.19 1.66 12.91
N ARG A 335 -10.13 0.40 13.37
CA ARG A 335 -9.84 0.09 14.78
C ARG A 335 -8.47 0.59 15.22
N ALA A 336 -7.46 0.48 14.36
CA ALA A 336 -6.13 0.99 14.67
C ALA A 336 -6.10 2.53 14.73
N PHE A 337 -6.88 3.25 13.90
CA PHE A 337 -7.06 4.70 14.03
C PHE A 337 -7.81 5.09 15.31
N ALA A 338 -8.87 4.36 15.67
CA ALA A 338 -9.58 4.57 16.92
C ALA A 338 -8.65 4.36 18.13
N ALA A 339 -7.85 3.29 18.13
CA ALA A 339 -6.82 3.04 19.15
C ALA A 339 -5.73 4.12 19.20
N ALA A 340 -5.48 4.82 18.09
CA ALA A 340 -4.58 5.98 18.01
C ALA A 340 -5.23 7.29 18.50
N GLY A 341 -6.51 7.28 18.91
CA GLY A 341 -7.26 8.47 19.28
C GLY A 341 -7.55 9.37 18.09
N MET A 342 -7.89 8.78 16.93
CA MET A 342 -8.20 9.48 15.67
C MET A 342 -9.60 9.08 15.18
N PRO A 343 -10.68 9.53 15.84
CA PRO A 343 -12.05 9.14 15.53
C PRO A 343 -12.48 9.47 14.09
N GLU A 344 -12.10 10.62 13.54
CA GLU A 344 -12.49 11.00 12.18
C GLU A 344 -11.82 10.08 11.15
N HIS A 345 -10.54 9.74 11.34
CA HIS A 345 -9.90 8.73 10.50
C HIS A 345 -10.54 7.36 10.67
N ALA A 346 -10.88 6.95 11.89
CA ALA A 346 -11.55 5.68 12.12
C ALA A 346 -12.86 5.59 11.33
N ALA A 347 -13.72 6.62 11.45
CA ALA A 347 -14.98 6.71 10.73
C ALA A 347 -14.78 6.70 9.21
N LEU A 348 -13.80 7.43 8.67
CA LEU A 348 -13.48 7.41 7.25
C LEU A 348 -13.17 5.99 6.73
N PHE A 349 -12.39 5.21 7.49
CA PHE A 349 -12.03 3.86 7.10
C PHE A 349 -13.18 2.84 7.29
N GLU A 350 -14.07 3.06 8.27
CA GLU A 350 -15.33 2.30 8.36
C GLU A 350 -16.25 2.59 7.19
N ILE A 351 -16.35 3.85 6.76
CA ILE A 351 -17.10 4.25 5.57
C ILE A 351 -16.56 3.53 4.33
N TYR A 352 -15.23 3.50 4.14
CA TYR A 352 -14.62 2.75 3.04
C TYR A 352 -14.85 1.24 3.15
N ALA A 353 -14.77 0.65 4.33
CA ALA A 353 -15.00 -0.78 4.54
C ALA A 353 -16.45 -1.17 4.16
N ASN A 354 -17.43 -0.37 4.58
CA ASN A 354 -18.83 -0.58 4.24
C ASN A 354 -19.10 -0.26 2.75
N GLY A 355 -18.43 0.74 2.17
CA GLY A 355 -18.50 1.04 0.74
C GLY A 355 -18.00 -0.11 -0.15
N VAL A 356 -16.86 -0.70 0.19
CA VAL A 356 -16.38 -1.93 -0.48
C VAL A 356 -17.38 -3.07 -0.30
N SER A 357 -17.94 -3.21 0.90
CA SER A 357 -18.94 -4.24 1.19
C SER A 357 -20.23 -4.07 0.39
N LEU A 358 -20.63 -2.83 0.09
CA LEU A 358 -21.77 -2.53 -0.78
C LEU A 358 -21.51 -2.94 -2.22
N LEU A 359 -20.41 -2.46 -2.80
CA LEU A 359 -20.12 -2.67 -4.21
C LEU A 359 -19.84 -4.13 -4.56
N ALA A 360 -19.13 -4.84 -3.69
CA ALA A 360 -18.65 -6.15 -4.04
C ALA A 360 -19.64 -7.27 -3.73
N TYR A 361 -20.60 -7.06 -2.80
CA TYR A 361 -21.19 -8.21 -2.10
C TYR A 361 -22.69 -8.29 -1.99
N GLY A 362 -23.45 -7.30 -2.45
CA GLY A 362 -24.91 -7.32 -2.25
C GLY A 362 -25.32 -7.46 -0.78
N ARG A 363 -24.39 -7.31 0.18
CA ARG A 363 -24.63 -7.22 1.64
C ARG A 363 -25.14 -5.82 1.98
N SER A 364 -26.09 -5.36 1.18
CA SER A 364 -26.48 -3.98 1.10
C SER A 364 -27.10 -3.50 2.40
N GLU A 365 -27.91 -4.32 3.08
CA GLU A 365 -28.68 -3.84 4.23
C GLU A 365 -27.84 -3.58 5.46
N GLN A 366 -26.93 -4.50 5.80
CA GLN A 366 -26.04 -4.30 6.93
C GLN A 366 -25.07 -3.15 6.67
N ALA A 367 -24.46 -3.09 5.47
CA ALA A 367 -23.52 -2.02 5.13
C ALA A 367 -24.21 -0.65 5.01
N VAL A 368 -25.42 -0.58 4.43
CA VAL A 368 -26.26 0.63 4.43
C VAL A 368 -26.64 1.02 5.86
N GLY A 369 -27.02 0.05 6.70
CA GLY A 369 -27.34 0.28 8.11
C GLY A 369 -26.16 0.89 8.88
N ASN A 370 -24.97 0.32 8.71
CA ASN A 370 -23.74 0.81 9.31
C ASN A 370 -23.39 2.23 8.82
N LEU A 371 -23.44 2.49 7.51
CA LEU A 371 -23.18 3.82 6.96
C LEU A 371 -24.17 4.86 7.48
N ARG A 372 -25.45 4.49 7.63
CA ARG A 372 -26.46 5.35 8.26
C ARG A 372 -26.20 5.57 9.74
N ALA A 373 -25.66 4.59 10.45
CA ALA A 373 -25.25 4.73 11.85
C ALA A 373 -24.09 5.74 11.97
N ILE A 374 -23.04 5.56 11.16
CA ILE A 374 -21.90 6.50 11.10
C ILE A 374 -22.38 7.92 10.75
N ALA A 375 -23.34 8.06 9.83
CA ALA A 375 -23.91 9.36 9.47
C ALA A 375 -24.76 10.03 10.58
N ARG A 376 -25.12 9.30 11.65
CA ARG A 376 -25.85 9.85 12.81
C ARG A 376 -24.92 10.19 13.98
N GLU A 377 -23.70 9.67 13.97
CA GLU A 377 -22.67 9.99 14.96
C GLU A 377 -22.14 11.42 14.75
N ASP A 378 -21.51 11.97 15.78
CA ASP A 378 -20.94 13.32 15.80
C ASP A 378 -19.56 13.35 15.11
N HIS A 379 -19.58 13.20 13.78
CA HIS A 379 -18.41 13.33 12.90
C HIS A 379 -18.50 14.61 12.04
N THR A 380 -17.39 14.99 11.40
CA THR A 380 -17.38 16.11 10.44
C THR A 380 -18.47 16.00 9.36
N GLY A 381 -18.96 17.15 8.90
CA GLY A 381 -20.02 17.22 7.89
C GLY A 381 -19.65 16.48 6.61
N LEU A 382 -18.37 16.56 6.21
CA LEU A 382 -17.81 15.85 5.06
C LEU A 382 -17.91 14.32 5.17
N LEU A 383 -17.58 13.73 6.32
CA LEU A 383 -17.69 12.27 6.52
C LEU A 383 -19.14 11.80 6.57
N ARG A 384 -20.00 12.57 7.23
CA ARG A 384 -21.44 12.31 7.26
C ARG A 384 -22.04 12.26 5.85
N ARG A 385 -21.67 13.21 4.99
CA ARG A 385 -22.10 13.24 3.58
C ARG A 385 -21.61 12.04 2.79
N LEU A 386 -20.32 11.70 2.93
CA LEU A 386 -19.77 10.52 2.26
C LEU A 386 -20.50 9.24 2.67
N ALA A 387 -20.78 9.07 3.97
CA ALA A 387 -21.50 7.92 4.48
C ALA A 387 -22.92 7.81 3.90
N LEU A 388 -23.68 8.91 3.88
CA LEU A 388 -25.03 8.96 3.29
C LEU A 388 -24.99 8.70 1.79
N ALA A 389 -24.07 9.32 1.06
CA ALA A 389 -23.95 9.16 -0.39
C ALA A 389 -23.62 7.71 -0.78
N LEU A 390 -22.72 7.04 -0.04
CA LEU A 390 -22.42 5.63 -0.27
C LEU A 390 -23.59 4.71 0.11
N ALA A 391 -24.31 5.01 1.19
CA ALA A 391 -25.51 4.25 1.58
C ALA A 391 -26.57 4.30 0.47
N ASP A 392 -26.77 5.48 -0.13
CA ASP A 392 -27.69 5.66 -1.25
C ASP A 392 -27.22 5.02 -2.53
N ALA A 393 -25.94 5.16 -2.88
CA ALA A 393 -25.37 4.50 -4.05
C ALA A 393 -25.58 2.97 -3.95
N GLY A 394 -25.36 2.39 -2.77
CA GLY A 394 -25.64 0.97 -2.53
C GLY A 394 -27.12 0.59 -2.65
N ARG A 395 -28.04 1.49 -2.27
CA ARG A 395 -29.48 1.29 -2.48
C ARG A 395 -29.84 1.37 -3.96
N LEU A 396 -29.37 2.39 -4.67
CA LEU A 396 -29.57 2.59 -6.11
C LEU A 396 -29.12 1.36 -6.90
N VAL A 397 -27.93 0.82 -6.61
CA VAL A 397 -27.41 -0.40 -7.24
C VAL A 397 -28.36 -1.59 -7.08
N ARG A 398 -29.05 -1.67 -5.93
CA ARG A 398 -29.96 -2.77 -5.62
C ARG A 398 -31.36 -2.57 -6.19
N THR A 399 -31.96 -1.41 -5.97
CA THR A 399 -33.37 -1.17 -6.27
C THR A 399 -33.58 -0.54 -7.65
N GLY A 400 -32.53 -0.07 -8.30
CA GLY A 400 -32.61 0.69 -9.56
C GLY A 400 -33.19 2.10 -9.39
N GLU A 401 -33.62 2.46 -8.17
CA GLU A 401 -34.24 3.74 -7.85
C GLU A 401 -33.54 4.40 -6.66
N PRO A 402 -33.14 5.68 -6.77
CA PRO A 402 -32.59 6.44 -5.64
C PRO A 402 -33.71 6.82 -4.66
N GLU A 403 -33.39 6.97 -3.37
CA GLU A 403 -34.35 7.45 -2.37
C GLU A 403 -34.62 8.96 -2.57
N PRO A 404 -35.86 9.38 -2.91
CA PRO A 404 -36.12 10.77 -3.29
C PRO A 404 -35.79 11.79 -2.19
N ALA A 405 -36.11 11.45 -0.94
CA ALA A 405 -35.85 12.31 0.21
C ALA A 405 -34.36 12.53 0.46
N LEU A 406 -33.53 11.51 0.23
CA LEU A 406 -32.10 11.59 0.47
C LEU A 406 -31.36 12.24 -0.72
N ARG A 407 -31.86 12.07 -1.96
CA ARG A 407 -31.43 12.84 -3.13
C ARG A 407 -31.64 14.35 -2.92
N GLU A 408 -32.78 14.74 -2.37
CA GLU A 408 -33.04 16.13 -1.99
C GLU A 408 -32.15 16.59 -0.83
N GLU A 409 -31.79 15.72 0.11
CA GLU A 409 -30.90 16.04 1.23
C GLU A 409 -29.46 16.24 0.76
N VAL A 410 -28.96 15.39 -0.15
CA VAL A 410 -27.65 15.53 -0.80
C VAL A 410 -27.62 16.79 -1.68
N ALA A 411 -28.66 17.03 -2.49
CA ALA A 411 -28.74 18.22 -3.35
C ALA A 411 -28.82 19.53 -2.55
N ARG A 412 -29.50 19.53 -1.39
CA ARG A 412 -29.60 20.71 -0.51
C ARG A 412 -28.32 21.02 0.27
N ARG A 413 -27.42 20.04 0.46
CA ARG A 413 -26.24 20.15 1.34
C ARG A 413 -24.93 20.39 0.60
N GLN A 414 -24.95 21.16 -0.49
CA GLN A 414 -23.72 21.65 -1.11
C GLN A 414 -22.96 22.54 -0.11
N GLN A 415 -21.95 21.98 0.58
CA GLN A 415 -21.10 22.74 1.49
C GLN A 415 -20.34 23.82 0.74
N THR A 416 -20.12 24.93 1.43
CA THR A 416 -19.21 25.96 0.93
C THR A 416 -17.76 25.45 0.95
N SER A 417 -16.91 25.98 0.08
CA SER A 417 -15.47 25.69 0.10
C SER A 417 -14.80 26.06 1.44
N ALA A 418 -15.45 26.84 2.30
CA ALA A 418 -14.97 27.16 3.63
C ALA A 418 -15.23 26.02 4.63
N GLU A 419 -16.43 25.44 4.61
CA GLU A 419 -16.81 24.30 5.46
C GLU A 419 -15.99 23.07 5.13
N VAL A 420 -15.81 22.75 3.85
CA VAL A 420 -14.95 21.62 3.42
C VAL A 420 -13.53 21.80 3.95
N ARG A 421 -12.99 23.02 3.92
CA ARG A 421 -11.65 23.32 4.47
C ARG A 421 -11.61 23.19 6.00
N ALA A 422 -12.67 23.58 6.69
CA ALA A 422 -12.78 23.42 8.14
C ALA A 422 -12.82 21.93 8.53
N ASP A 423 -13.64 21.13 7.85
CA ASP A 423 -13.74 19.68 8.06
C ASP A 423 -12.39 18.98 7.79
N ILE A 424 -11.73 19.30 6.68
CA ILE A 424 -10.36 18.81 6.41
C ILE A 424 -9.40 19.23 7.53
N GLY A 425 -9.51 20.47 8.03
CA GLY A 425 -8.71 20.96 9.15
C GLY A 425 -8.87 20.10 10.40
N VAL A 426 -10.10 19.72 10.76
CA VAL A 426 -10.41 18.84 11.89
C VAL A 426 -9.81 17.45 11.68
N ILE A 427 -10.08 16.82 10.52
CA ILE A 427 -9.56 15.48 10.22
C ILE A 427 -8.03 15.50 10.27
N THR A 428 -7.39 16.48 9.64
CA THR A 428 -5.93 16.53 9.57
C THR A 428 -5.26 16.88 10.90
N ALA A 429 -5.95 17.60 11.81
CA ALA A 429 -5.45 17.89 13.16
C ALA A 429 -5.26 16.63 14.02
N GLU A 430 -5.92 15.52 13.70
CA GLU A 430 -5.72 14.24 14.38
C GLU A 430 -4.38 13.55 14.04
N LEU A 431 -3.72 13.96 12.95
CA LEU A 431 -2.52 13.31 12.49
C LEU A 431 -1.34 13.57 13.45
N PRO A 432 -0.47 12.58 13.72
CA PRO A 432 0.74 12.80 14.49
C PRO A 432 1.60 13.89 13.83
N SER A 433 2.24 14.76 14.63
CA SER A 433 2.98 15.94 14.13
C SER A 433 4.04 15.65 13.06
N GLY A 434 4.69 14.48 13.14
CA GLY A 434 5.65 14.00 12.13
C GLY A 434 5.03 13.45 10.84
N LEU A 435 3.74 13.14 10.83
CA LEU A 435 3.03 12.43 9.75
C LEU A 435 1.93 13.27 9.09
N TYR A 436 1.50 14.36 9.73
CA TYR A 436 0.56 15.35 9.19
C TYR A 436 0.84 15.69 7.72
N ARG A 437 2.11 15.86 7.36
CA ARG A 437 2.53 16.35 6.04
C ARG A 437 2.34 15.37 4.90
N PHE A 438 2.15 14.08 5.19
CA PHE A 438 1.85 13.07 4.17
C PHE A 438 0.37 12.89 3.95
N SER A 439 -0.34 12.69 5.06
CA SER A 439 -1.74 12.33 4.99
C SER A 439 -2.60 13.57 4.77
N ALA A 440 -2.22 14.75 5.27
CA ALA A 440 -3.03 15.95 5.13
C ALA A 440 -3.23 16.38 3.67
N PRO A 441 -2.20 16.45 2.79
CA PRO A 441 -2.43 16.79 1.39
C PRO A 441 -3.27 15.75 0.65
N VAL A 442 -3.09 14.46 0.97
CA VAL A 442 -3.90 13.39 0.38
C VAL A 442 -5.34 13.55 0.81
N THR A 443 -5.62 13.60 2.12
CA THR A 443 -6.97 13.80 2.66
C THR A 443 -7.62 15.07 2.13
N ALA A 444 -6.89 16.19 2.08
CA ALA A 444 -7.41 17.47 1.62
C ALA A 444 -7.83 17.48 0.15
N ASN A 445 -7.16 16.69 -0.69
CA ASN A 445 -7.44 16.64 -2.13
C ASN A 445 -8.41 15.50 -2.48
N SER A 446 -8.19 14.30 -1.94
CA SER A 446 -8.93 13.10 -2.32
C SER A 446 -10.30 13.02 -1.67
N LEU A 447 -10.44 13.42 -0.41
CA LEU A 447 -11.71 13.24 0.30
C LEU A 447 -12.86 14.08 -0.29
N PRO A 448 -12.68 15.39 -0.59
CA PRO A 448 -13.73 16.17 -1.25
C PRO A 448 -14.05 15.69 -2.66
N GLN A 449 -13.07 15.11 -3.37
CA GLN A 449 -13.29 14.51 -4.69
C GLN A 449 -14.14 13.24 -4.57
N LEU A 450 -13.83 12.37 -3.60
CA LEU A 450 -14.60 11.16 -3.34
C LEU A 450 -16.04 11.46 -2.90
N VAL A 451 -16.24 12.47 -2.04
CA VAL A 451 -17.60 12.90 -1.66
C VAL A 451 -18.36 13.37 -2.88
N ARG A 452 -17.77 14.24 -3.70
CA ARG A 452 -18.41 14.72 -4.93
C ARG A 452 -18.76 13.58 -5.89
N GLN A 453 -17.84 12.62 -6.09
CA GLN A 453 -18.09 11.45 -6.93
C GLN A 453 -19.24 10.58 -6.40
N ALA A 454 -19.28 10.32 -5.09
CA ALA A 454 -20.35 9.54 -4.49
C ALA A 454 -21.70 10.26 -4.59
N GLU A 455 -21.74 11.57 -4.37
CA GLU A 455 -22.96 12.37 -4.48
C GLU A 455 -23.44 12.51 -5.93
N GLU A 456 -22.53 12.65 -6.89
CA GLU A 456 -22.86 12.69 -8.32
C GLU A 456 -23.58 11.42 -8.74
N VAL A 457 -23.07 10.24 -8.35
CA VAL A 457 -23.72 8.94 -8.62
C VAL A 457 -25.17 8.92 -8.11
N VAL A 458 -25.43 9.47 -6.92
CA VAL A 458 -26.77 9.54 -6.33
C VAL A 458 -27.66 10.55 -7.04
N VAL A 459 -27.14 11.74 -7.34
CA VAL A 459 -27.91 12.85 -7.90
C VAL A 459 -28.28 12.60 -9.35
N THR A 460 -27.40 12.05 -10.17
CA THR A 460 -27.67 11.85 -11.60
C THR A 460 -28.39 10.53 -11.86
N GLY A 461 -28.31 9.57 -10.93
CA GLY A 461 -28.66 8.16 -11.20
C GLY A 461 -27.87 7.55 -12.36
N THR A 462 -26.89 8.30 -12.89
CA THR A 462 -26.16 8.04 -14.13
C THR A 462 -24.75 8.60 -14.01
N VAL A 463 -23.80 7.70 -13.90
CA VAL A 463 -22.36 7.96 -13.90
C VAL A 463 -21.92 8.81 -15.12
N ALA A 464 -21.42 10.02 -14.86
CA ALA A 464 -20.96 10.96 -15.88
C ALA A 464 -19.49 10.65 -16.23
N THR A 465 -19.28 10.22 -17.47
CA THR A 465 -17.96 9.76 -17.94
C THR A 465 -16.99 10.91 -18.15
N GLN A 466 -16.29 11.36 -17.11
CA GLN A 466 -15.10 12.19 -17.27
C GLN A 466 -13.91 11.63 -16.45
N GLY A 467 -13.44 10.46 -16.86
CA GLY A 467 -12.16 9.90 -16.43
C GLY A 467 -11.82 8.65 -17.23
N LYS A 468 -10.63 8.59 -17.84
CA LYS A 468 -10.18 7.46 -18.70
C LYS A 468 -9.69 6.23 -17.91
N GLY A 469 -10.23 5.98 -16.72
CA GLY A 469 -9.93 4.82 -15.88
C GLY A 469 -11.19 4.25 -15.24
N LEU A 470 -11.18 2.96 -14.88
CA LEU A 470 -12.26 2.32 -14.11
C LEU A 470 -12.19 2.78 -12.65
N GLY A 471 -12.47 4.06 -12.38
CA GLY A 471 -12.72 4.53 -11.01
C GLY A 471 -13.99 3.88 -10.43
N PHE A 472 -14.24 4.09 -9.14
CA PHE A 472 -15.46 3.63 -8.41
C PHE A 472 -16.74 3.82 -9.24
N GLU A 473 -16.82 4.97 -9.91
CA GLU A 473 -17.86 5.37 -10.83
C GLU A 473 -18.05 4.40 -12.03
N GLY A 474 -16.97 4.01 -12.71
CA GLY A 474 -17.02 3.06 -13.83
C GLY A 474 -17.45 1.64 -13.39
N MET A 475 -17.04 1.24 -12.18
CA MET A 475 -17.42 -0.07 -11.61
C MET A 475 -18.92 -0.14 -11.30
N VAL A 476 -19.50 0.91 -10.70
CA VAL A 476 -20.94 0.98 -10.38
C VAL A 476 -21.79 0.90 -11.65
N LYS A 477 -21.42 1.66 -12.69
CA LYS A 477 -22.17 1.65 -13.96
C LYS A 477 -22.09 0.31 -14.66
N ALA A 478 -20.91 -0.31 -14.70
CA ALA A 478 -20.72 -1.62 -15.31
C ALA A 478 -21.55 -2.69 -14.57
N ALA A 479 -21.59 -2.66 -13.24
CA ALA A 479 -22.42 -3.56 -12.43
C ALA A 479 -23.93 -3.36 -12.69
N GLN A 480 -24.41 -2.11 -12.67
CA GLN A 480 -25.83 -1.81 -12.95
C GLN A 480 -26.25 -2.24 -14.36
N ASN A 481 -25.43 -1.90 -15.36
CA ASN A 481 -25.68 -2.28 -16.75
C ASN A 481 -25.70 -3.80 -16.90
N ALA A 482 -24.78 -4.50 -16.26
CA ALA A 482 -24.74 -5.96 -16.29
C ALA A 482 -26.02 -6.58 -15.72
N GLN A 483 -26.49 -6.09 -14.57
CA GLN A 483 -27.71 -6.59 -13.95
C GLN A 483 -28.95 -6.28 -14.80
N ASN A 484 -29.11 -5.03 -15.27
CA ASN A 484 -30.22 -4.64 -16.14
C ASN A 484 -30.28 -5.47 -17.44
N MET A 485 -29.11 -5.72 -18.05
CA MET A 485 -29.00 -6.55 -19.26
C MET A 485 -29.31 -8.02 -18.99
N LEU A 486 -28.89 -8.55 -17.84
CA LEU A 486 -29.21 -9.92 -17.44
C LEU A 486 -30.71 -10.12 -17.19
N ASP A 487 -31.37 -9.18 -16.51
CA ASP A 487 -32.81 -9.24 -16.26
C ASP A 487 -33.61 -9.07 -17.57
N GLY A 488 -33.15 -8.18 -18.46
CA GLY A 488 -33.69 -8.05 -19.81
C GLY A 488 -33.51 -9.32 -20.64
N ALA A 489 -32.35 -9.98 -20.53
CA ALA A 489 -32.08 -11.25 -21.22
C ALA A 489 -33.02 -12.37 -20.76
N ARG A 490 -33.29 -12.46 -19.44
CA ARG A 490 -34.24 -13.43 -18.87
C ARG A 490 -35.66 -13.20 -19.40
N LYS A 491 -36.14 -11.97 -19.35
CA LYS A 491 -37.46 -11.59 -19.91
C LYS A 491 -37.54 -11.88 -21.41
N ALA A 492 -36.46 -11.65 -22.17
CA ALA A 492 -36.42 -11.96 -23.59
C ALA A 492 -36.48 -13.48 -23.85
N LYS A 493 -35.80 -14.29 -23.03
CA LYS A 493 -35.87 -15.76 -23.10
C LYS A 493 -37.28 -16.27 -22.80
N GLU A 494 -37.91 -15.76 -21.73
CA GLU A 494 -39.29 -16.11 -21.36
C GLU A 494 -40.30 -15.75 -22.46
N ALA A 495 -40.06 -14.65 -23.17
CA ALA A 495 -40.87 -14.22 -24.32
C ALA A 495 -40.53 -14.96 -25.64
N GLY A 496 -39.67 -15.99 -25.62
CA GLY A 496 -39.27 -16.74 -26.82
C GLY A 496 -38.33 -16.00 -27.77
N ARG A 497 -37.76 -14.86 -27.38
CA ARG A 497 -36.84 -14.04 -28.21
C ARG A 497 -35.39 -14.44 -27.97
N ALA A 498 -35.02 -15.66 -28.40
CA ALA A 498 -33.71 -16.26 -28.13
C ALA A 498 -32.52 -15.39 -28.57
N ARG A 499 -32.57 -14.76 -29.75
CA ARG A 499 -31.50 -13.87 -30.26
C ARG A 499 -31.27 -12.63 -29.42
N ASP A 500 -32.35 -12.03 -28.90
CA ASP A 500 -32.26 -10.85 -28.05
C ASP A 500 -31.73 -11.24 -26.67
N ALA A 501 -32.23 -12.35 -26.11
CA ALA A 501 -31.74 -12.92 -24.87
C ALA A 501 -30.23 -13.20 -24.94
N TRP A 502 -29.77 -13.79 -26.05
CA TRP A 502 -28.35 -14.05 -26.29
C TRP A 502 -27.52 -12.76 -26.28
N ARG A 503 -27.94 -11.76 -27.07
CA ARG A 503 -27.21 -10.49 -27.19
C ARG A 503 -27.10 -9.79 -25.83
N MET A 504 -28.20 -9.72 -25.10
CA MET A 504 -28.25 -9.07 -23.79
C MET A 504 -27.44 -9.83 -22.74
N ALA A 505 -27.50 -11.16 -22.71
CA ALA A 505 -26.70 -11.97 -21.79
C ALA A 505 -25.19 -11.88 -22.09
N ALA A 506 -24.80 -11.81 -23.37
CA ALA A 506 -23.41 -11.62 -23.76
C ALA A 506 -22.86 -10.25 -23.32
N VAL A 507 -23.65 -9.19 -23.46
CA VAL A 507 -23.30 -7.84 -22.97
C VAL A 507 -23.25 -7.84 -21.44
N ALA A 508 -24.23 -8.44 -20.77
CA ALA A 508 -24.25 -8.57 -19.31
C ALA A 508 -22.99 -9.24 -18.77
N ARG A 509 -22.56 -10.35 -19.40
CA ARG A 509 -21.33 -11.06 -19.04
C ARG A 509 -20.08 -10.18 -19.20
N LEU A 510 -19.99 -9.42 -20.29
CA LEU A 510 -18.84 -8.53 -20.56
C LEU A 510 -18.77 -7.37 -19.57
N GLU A 511 -19.89 -6.73 -19.27
CA GLU A 511 -19.94 -5.63 -18.29
C GLU A 511 -19.69 -6.16 -16.87
N ALA A 512 -20.26 -7.31 -16.49
CA ALA A 512 -19.98 -7.96 -15.22
C ALA A 512 -18.51 -8.34 -15.05
N ALA A 513 -17.86 -8.81 -16.14
CA ALA A 513 -16.43 -9.10 -16.12
C ALA A 513 -15.58 -7.83 -15.91
N ARG A 514 -16.02 -6.67 -16.43
CA ARG A 514 -15.34 -5.38 -16.22
C ARG A 514 -15.52 -4.86 -14.79
N SER A 515 -16.70 -5.07 -14.18
CA SER A 515 -16.95 -4.70 -12.79
C SER A 515 -16.45 -5.74 -11.78
N SER A 516 -15.89 -6.86 -12.24
CA SER A 516 -15.50 -8.01 -11.42
C SER A 516 -16.66 -8.65 -10.62
N ASP A 517 -17.90 -8.51 -11.10
CA ASP A 517 -19.09 -9.16 -10.55
C ASP A 517 -19.17 -10.63 -11.01
N THR A 518 -18.51 -11.51 -10.26
CA THR A 518 -18.41 -12.94 -10.61
C THR A 518 -19.75 -13.68 -10.55
N ASP A 519 -20.71 -13.19 -9.76
CA ASP A 519 -22.05 -13.77 -9.69
C ASP A 519 -22.85 -13.47 -10.97
N THR A 520 -22.85 -12.22 -11.41
CA THR A 520 -23.50 -11.84 -12.67
C THR A 520 -22.78 -12.44 -13.89
N VAL A 521 -21.45 -12.57 -13.86
CA VAL A 521 -20.72 -13.36 -14.89
C VAL A 521 -21.21 -14.80 -14.95
N SER A 522 -21.38 -15.45 -13.79
CA SER A 522 -21.81 -16.85 -13.70
C SER A 522 -23.26 -17.01 -14.16
N ARG A 523 -24.18 -16.13 -13.73
CA ARG A 523 -25.59 -16.15 -14.13
C ARG A 523 -25.77 -15.85 -15.62
N ALA A 524 -25.04 -14.88 -16.16
CA ALA A 524 -25.08 -14.57 -17.59
C ALA A 524 -24.48 -15.71 -18.43
N SER A 525 -23.39 -16.32 -17.97
CA SER A 525 -22.79 -17.49 -18.66
C SER A 525 -23.68 -18.72 -18.59
N LEU A 526 -24.41 -18.93 -17.48
CA LEU A 526 -25.40 -20.00 -17.38
C LEU A 526 -26.53 -19.80 -18.39
N LEU A 527 -27.08 -18.59 -18.47
CA LEU A 527 -28.13 -18.26 -19.42
C LEU A 527 -27.67 -18.45 -20.88
N LEU A 528 -26.43 -18.07 -21.21
CA LEU A 528 -25.83 -18.31 -22.53
C LEU A 528 -25.64 -19.81 -22.80
N ALA A 529 -25.23 -20.60 -21.80
CA ALA A 529 -25.13 -22.05 -21.94
C ALA A 529 -26.50 -22.70 -22.19
N GLU A 530 -27.54 -22.28 -21.47
CA GLU A 530 -28.91 -22.77 -21.68
C GLU A 530 -29.43 -22.45 -23.08
N LEU A 531 -29.20 -21.23 -23.58
CA LEU A 531 -29.58 -20.84 -24.94
C LEU A 531 -28.80 -21.65 -26.00
N ALA A 532 -27.51 -21.89 -25.77
CA ALA A 532 -26.67 -22.69 -26.67
C ALA A 532 -27.11 -24.16 -26.73
N VAL A 533 -27.47 -24.75 -25.59
CA VAL A 533 -28.03 -26.11 -25.53
C VAL A 533 -29.36 -26.19 -26.28
N ALA A 534 -30.24 -25.20 -26.12
CA ALA A 534 -31.52 -25.16 -26.82
C ALA A 534 -31.40 -25.02 -28.35
N GLU A 535 -30.30 -24.43 -28.84
CA GLU A 535 -29.97 -24.31 -30.26
C GLU A 535 -29.02 -25.42 -30.76
N GLU A 536 -28.73 -26.43 -29.93
CA GLU A 536 -27.79 -27.53 -30.25
C GLU A 536 -26.35 -27.06 -30.60
N ARG A 537 -25.93 -25.91 -30.05
CA ARG A 537 -24.59 -25.29 -30.22
C ARG A 537 -23.63 -25.76 -29.12
N TRP A 538 -23.27 -27.03 -29.16
CA TRP A 538 -22.57 -27.74 -28.08
C TRP A 538 -21.22 -27.13 -27.72
N SER A 539 -20.41 -26.74 -28.70
CA SER A 539 -19.09 -26.13 -28.46
C SER A 539 -19.18 -24.81 -27.70
N GLU A 540 -20.25 -24.05 -27.93
CA GLU A 540 -20.47 -22.76 -27.28
C GLU A 540 -21.07 -22.90 -25.89
N ALA A 541 -22.00 -23.85 -25.71
CA ALA A 541 -22.49 -24.25 -24.40
C ALA A 541 -21.32 -24.66 -23.48
N HIS A 542 -20.41 -25.52 -23.96
CA HIS A 542 -19.22 -25.93 -23.23
C HIS A 542 -18.34 -24.74 -22.83
N ARG A 543 -18.06 -23.81 -23.77
CA ARG A 543 -17.26 -22.60 -23.49
C ARG A 543 -17.85 -21.77 -22.34
N HIS A 544 -19.17 -21.59 -22.33
CA HIS A 544 -19.84 -20.83 -21.29
C HIS A 544 -19.85 -21.55 -19.94
N LEU A 545 -20.02 -22.88 -19.93
CA LEU A 545 -19.91 -23.67 -18.71
C LEU A 545 -18.49 -23.68 -18.13
N SER A 546 -17.44 -23.71 -18.96
CA SER A 546 -16.05 -23.55 -18.50
C SER A 546 -15.85 -22.22 -17.77
N VAL A 547 -16.43 -21.13 -18.28
CA VAL A 547 -16.40 -19.82 -17.60
C VAL A 547 -17.07 -19.87 -16.22
N ILE A 548 -18.19 -20.58 -16.08
CA ILE A 548 -18.88 -20.76 -14.78
C ILE A 548 -18.01 -21.55 -13.81
N VAL A 549 -17.37 -22.64 -14.27
CA VAL A 549 -16.49 -23.47 -13.43
C VAL A 549 -15.25 -22.68 -13.01
N GLU A 550 -14.63 -21.94 -13.93
CA GLU A 550 -13.49 -21.07 -13.62
C GLU A 550 -13.86 -19.93 -12.68
N ALA A 551 -15.02 -19.30 -12.88
CA ALA A 551 -15.55 -18.28 -11.98
C ALA A 551 -15.80 -18.87 -10.60
N GLY A 552 -16.43 -20.04 -10.50
CA GLY A 552 -16.67 -20.75 -9.26
C GLY A 552 -15.39 -21.21 -8.55
N ASP A 553 -14.35 -21.61 -9.29
CA ASP A 553 -13.03 -21.94 -8.74
C ASP A 553 -12.29 -20.69 -8.24
N ARG A 554 -12.35 -19.59 -9.00
CA ARG A 554 -11.79 -18.30 -8.61
C ARG A 554 -12.47 -17.79 -7.33
N ASP A 555 -13.79 -17.85 -7.29
CA ASP A 555 -14.59 -17.47 -6.13
C ASP A 555 -14.36 -18.38 -4.92
N ARG A 556 -14.25 -19.70 -5.08
CA ARG A 556 -13.91 -20.61 -3.96
C ARG A 556 -12.54 -20.32 -3.36
N ARG A 557 -11.58 -19.94 -4.21
CA ARG A 557 -10.24 -19.53 -3.78
C ARG A 557 -10.24 -18.15 -3.12
N GLN A 558 -11.18 -17.26 -3.47
CA GLN A 558 -11.20 -15.86 -3.03
C GLN A 558 -12.24 -15.55 -1.94
N SER A 559 -13.30 -16.35 -1.77
CA SER A 559 -14.42 -16.09 -0.85
C SER A 559 -14.28 -16.82 0.49
N LEU A 560 -14.40 -16.04 1.56
CA LEU A 560 -14.38 -16.45 2.97
C LEU A 560 -15.79 -16.72 3.54
N SER A 561 -16.87 -16.31 2.84
CA SER A 561 -18.26 -16.38 3.34
C SER A 561 -19.00 -17.69 2.99
N PRO A 562 -19.47 -18.50 3.97
CA PRO A 562 -20.23 -19.73 3.72
C PRO A 562 -21.69 -19.52 3.31
N ASP A 563 -22.34 -18.40 3.68
CA ASP A 563 -23.76 -18.11 3.36
C ASP A 563 -24.05 -17.99 1.87
N ARG A 564 -23.01 -17.83 1.03
CA ARG A 564 -23.14 -17.92 -0.42
C ARG A 564 -23.40 -19.35 -0.91
N GLY A 565 -23.40 -20.34 -0.01
CA GLY A 565 -23.52 -21.75 -0.33
C GLY A 565 -24.86 -22.15 -0.93
N SER A 566 -25.99 -21.50 -0.62
CA SER A 566 -27.31 -21.91 -1.12
C SER A 566 -27.53 -21.52 -2.59
N ASP A 567 -27.43 -20.24 -2.93
CA ASP A 567 -27.63 -19.77 -4.31
C ASP A 567 -26.52 -20.26 -5.26
N ARG A 568 -25.31 -20.46 -4.75
CA ARG A 568 -24.19 -21.00 -5.54
C ARG A 568 -24.21 -22.51 -5.66
N ARG A 569 -24.78 -23.25 -4.69
CA ARG A 569 -25.12 -24.67 -4.89
C ARG A 569 -26.11 -24.80 -6.02
N ASN A 570 -27.11 -23.91 -6.11
CA ASN A 570 -28.09 -23.93 -7.19
C ASN A 570 -27.45 -23.62 -8.56
N LEU A 571 -26.56 -22.61 -8.64
CA LEU A 571 -25.81 -22.32 -9.88
C LEU A 571 -24.83 -23.44 -10.26
N SER A 572 -24.14 -24.02 -9.27
CA SER A 572 -23.24 -25.16 -9.50
C SER A 572 -24.01 -26.42 -9.89
N GLN A 573 -25.20 -26.66 -9.33
CA GLN A 573 -26.08 -27.76 -9.71
C GLN A 573 -26.61 -27.55 -11.13
N ALA A 574 -27.09 -26.35 -11.47
CA ALA A 574 -27.55 -26.03 -12.83
C ALA A 574 -26.41 -26.17 -13.87
N GLY A 575 -25.21 -25.68 -13.56
CA GLY A 575 -24.04 -25.84 -14.41
C GLY A 575 -23.59 -27.30 -14.57
N VAL A 576 -23.64 -28.10 -13.50
CA VAL A 576 -23.37 -29.55 -13.55
C VAL A 576 -24.44 -30.29 -14.35
N THR A 577 -25.73 -29.95 -14.17
CA THR A 577 -26.83 -30.53 -14.94
C THR A 577 -26.68 -30.25 -16.44
N LEU A 578 -26.31 -29.02 -16.81
CA LEU A 578 -26.04 -28.67 -18.21
C LEU A 578 -24.78 -29.36 -18.75
N MET A 579 -23.75 -29.56 -17.93
CA MET A 579 -22.55 -30.31 -18.32
C MET A 579 -22.86 -31.79 -18.54
N VAL A 580 -23.74 -32.38 -17.72
CA VAL A 580 -24.27 -33.75 -17.91
C VAL A 580 -25.11 -33.83 -19.18
N MET A 581 -25.98 -32.86 -19.44
CA MET A 581 -26.78 -32.80 -20.68
C MET A 581 -25.88 -32.71 -21.93
N LEU A 582 -24.80 -31.92 -21.87
CA LEU A 582 -23.78 -31.90 -22.91
C LEU A 582 -23.18 -33.30 -23.13
N LEU A 583 -22.70 -33.96 -22.07
CA LEU A 583 -22.08 -35.29 -22.16
C LEU A 583 -23.03 -36.39 -22.65
N LEU A 584 -24.34 -36.27 -22.40
CA LEU A 584 -25.34 -37.26 -22.83
C LEU A 584 -25.89 -36.99 -24.23
N GLY A 585 -26.08 -35.73 -24.63
CA GLY A 585 -26.72 -35.35 -25.88
C GLY A 585 -25.75 -34.93 -26.99
N GLY A 586 -24.63 -34.30 -26.65
CA GLY A 586 -23.78 -33.67 -27.63
C GLY A 586 -22.71 -34.57 -28.24
N THR A 587 -22.36 -35.71 -27.65
CA THR A 587 -21.31 -36.62 -28.19
C THR A 587 -21.62 -37.16 -29.59
N ALA A 588 -22.88 -37.04 -30.03
CA ALA A 588 -23.33 -37.41 -31.37
C ALA A 588 -23.54 -36.20 -32.31
N GLY A 589 -23.36 -34.96 -31.83
CA GLY A 589 -23.62 -33.73 -32.57
C GLY A 589 -22.46 -33.31 -33.48
N PRO A 590 -22.73 -32.68 -34.64
CA PRO A 590 -21.70 -32.25 -35.60
C PRO A 590 -20.82 -31.08 -35.09
N ASP A 591 -21.32 -30.29 -34.12
CA ASP A 591 -20.59 -29.21 -33.43
C ASP A 591 -20.06 -29.63 -32.05
N TRP A 592 -19.94 -30.94 -31.82
CA TRP A 592 -19.35 -31.44 -30.58
C TRP A 592 -17.90 -30.94 -30.44
N PRO A 593 -17.51 -30.38 -29.27
CA PRO A 593 -16.17 -29.86 -29.08
C PRO A 593 -15.10 -30.98 -29.23
N PRO A 594 -13.82 -30.61 -29.45
CA PRO A 594 -12.73 -31.54 -29.78
C PRO A 594 -12.61 -32.74 -28.80
N PRO A 595 -11.93 -33.85 -29.17
CA PRO A 595 -11.89 -35.10 -28.38
C PRO A 595 -11.52 -34.92 -26.89
N ASP A 596 -10.79 -33.85 -26.56
CA ASP A 596 -10.35 -33.51 -25.21
C ASP A 596 -11.46 -32.83 -24.38
N ALA A 597 -12.53 -32.36 -25.02
CA ALA A 597 -13.61 -31.61 -24.37
C ALA A 597 -14.51 -32.49 -23.51
N ALA A 598 -14.71 -33.76 -23.90
CA ALA A 598 -15.35 -34.74 -23.02
C ALA A 598 -14.50 -34.98 -21.76
N ALA A 599 -13.17 -35.08 -21.92
CA ALA A 599 -12.22 -35.22 -20.81
C ALA A 599 -12.14 -33.95 -19.94
N LEU A 600 -12.20 -32.76 -20.54
CA LEU A 600 -12.25 -31.47 -19.83
C LEU A 600 -13.58 -31.29 -19.08
N ALA A 601 -14.72 -31.60 -19.71
CA ALA A 601 -16.04 -31.57 -19.08
C ALA A 601 -16.13 -32.56 -17.90
N LEU A 602 -15.61 -33.77 -18.06
CA LEU A 602 -15.43 -34.74 -16.97
C LEU A 602 -14.47 -34.22 -15.89
N ALA A 603 -13.30 -33.69 -16.25
CA ALA A 603 -12.38 -33.10 -15.28
C ALA A 603 -12.99 -31.90 -14.54
N HIS A 604 -13.84 -31.10 -15.18
CA HIS A 604 -14.57 -30.01 -14.55
C HIS A 604 -15.70 -30.52 -13.64
N MET A 605 -16.42 -31.56 -14.05
CA MET A 605 -17.40 -32.27 -13.21
C MET A 605 -16.74 -32.95 -12.02
N GLU A 606 -15.58 -33.57 -12.18
CA GLU A 606 -14.83 -34.21 -11.11
C GLU A 606 -14.21 -33.17 -10.17
N ARG A 607 -13.63 -32.06 -10.67
CA ARG A 607 -13.15 -30.99 -9.79
C ARG A 607 -14.27 -30.35 -8.98
N SER A 608 -15.48 -30.24 -9.55
CA SER A 608 -16.67 -29.69 -8.87
C SER A 608 -17.32 -30.70 -7.90
N ARG A 609 -17.41 -31.99 -8.26
CA ARG A 609 -17.91 -33.08 -7.38
C ARG A 609 -16.89 -33.56 -6.37
N SER A 610 -15.69 -33.97 -6.77
CA SER A 610 -14.65 -34.58 -5.92
C SER A 610 -14.29 -33.68 -4.74
N ARG A 611 -14.14 -32.37 -4.95
CA ARG A 611 -13.79 -31.46 -3.85
C ARG A 611 -14.95 -31.19 -2.89
N THR A 612 -16.18 -31.06 -3.42
CA THR A 612 -17.40 -30.87 -2.62
C THR A 612 -17.79 -32.16 -1.87
N LEU A 613 -17.53 -33.33 -2.44
CA LEU A 613 -17.67 -34.65 -1.80
C LEU A 613 -16.58 -34.89 -0.77
N LEU A 614 -15.30 -34.62 -1.05
CA LEU A 614 -14.21 -34.75 -0.08
C LEU A 614 -14.38 -33.78 1.10
N ASP A 615 -14.87 -32.56 0.84
CA ASP A 615 -15.21 -31.59 1.89
C ASP A 615 -16.49 -31.98 2.66
N ALA A 616 -17.48 -32.62 2.02
CA ALA A 616 -18.72 -33.09 2.67
C ALA A 616 -18.56 -34.42 3.43
N LEU A 617 -17.62 -35.28 3.01
CA LEU A 617 -17.30 -36.56 3.65
C LEU A 617 -16.25 -36.41 4.76
N GLY A 618 -15.56 -35.26 4.86
CA GLY A 618 -14.51 -35.05 5.87
C GLY A 618 -13.23 -35.85 5.63
N GLU A 619 -13.14 -36.61 4.54
CA GLU A 619 -12.04 -37.53 4.25
C GLU A 619 -11.05 -36.90 3.26
N THR A 620 -10.01 -36.25 3.77
CA THR A 620 -8.82 -35.98 2.95
C THR A 620 -7.93 -37.22 2.91
N VAL A 621 -7.85 -37.90 1.75
CA VAL A 621 -6.83 -38.94 1.52
C VAL A 621 -5.43 -38.32 1.68
N PRO A 622 -4.58 -38.84 2.58
CA PRO A 622 -3.26 -38.26 2.82
C PRO A 622 -2.32 -38.52 1.63
N VAL A 623 -1.76 -37.45 1.07
CA VAL A 623 -0.68 -37.55 0.07
C VAL A 623 0.64 -37.74 0.81
N PRO A 624 1.37 -38.85 0.62
CA PRO A 624 2.64 -39.10 1.29
C PRO A 624 3.69 -38.05 0.87
N ALA A 625 4.46 -37.57 1.84
CA ALA A 625 5.54 -36.61 1.60
C ALA A 625 6.74 -37.30 0.93
N PRO A 626 7.39 -36.68 -0.06
CA PRO A 626 8.65 -37.16 -0.61
C PRO A 626 9.76 -37.15 0.45
N ALA A 627 10.74 -38.05 0.31
CA ALA A 627 11.89 -38.11 1.19
C ALA A 627 12.66 -36.78 1.21
N GLY A 628 12.94 -36.23 2.39
CA GLY A 628 13.59 -34.93 2.59
C GLY A 628 12.65 -33.71 2.65
N LEU A 629 11.33 -33.91 2.54
CA LEU A 629 10.31 -32.86 2.67
C LEU A 629 9.35 -33.08 3.84
N GLU A 630 9.61 -34.05 4.71
CA GLU A 630 8.73 -34.48 5.78
C GLU A 630 8.45 -33.35 6.78
N ASP A 631 9.48 -32.60 7.17
CA ASP A 631 9.35 -31.46 8.09
C ASP A 631 8.51 -30.33 7.50
N LEU A 632 8.76 -29.99 6.23
CA LEU A 632 8.00 -28.96 5.51
C LEU A 632 6.56 -29.40 5.25
N ALA A 633 6.33 -30.68 4.94
CA ALA A 633 5.00 -31.24 4.75
C ALA A 633 4.21 -31.28 6.07
N ALA A 634 4.86 -31.60 7.19
CA ALA A 634 4.26 -31.52 8.52
C ALA A 634 3.94 -30.07 8.92
N GLU A 635 4.80 -29.11 8.55
CA GLU A 635 4.51 -27.69 8.72
C GLU A 635 3.36 -27.21 7.82
N GLU A 636 3.26 -27.70 6.58
CA GLU A 636 2.13 -27.43 5.68
C GLU A 636 0.82 -27.95 6.26
N GLY A 637 0.83 -29.15 6.83
CA GLY A 637 -0.31 -29.74 7.53
C GLY A 637 -0.75 -28.90 8.74
N ARG A 638 0.19 -28.44 9.57
CA ARG A 638 -0.09 -27.56 10.72
C ARG A 638 -0.65 -26.22 10.27
N ALA A 639 -0.03 -25.57 9.29
CA ALA A 639 -0.49 -24.28 8.76
C ALA A 639 -1.87 -24.40 8.08
N LEU A 640 -2.13 -25.50 7.38
CA LEU A 640 -3.44 -25.78 6.77
C LEU A 640 -4.52 -26.04 7.82
N ALA A 641 -4.22 -26.81 8.88
CA ALA A 641 -5.14 -27.05 9.97
C ALA A 641 -5.47 -25.77 10.73
N GLU A 642 -4.47 -24.93 11.00
CA GLU A 642 -4.62 -23.60 11.60
C GLU A 642 -5.50 -22.70 10.72
N PHE A 643 -5.22 -22.63 9.42
CA PHE A 643 -6.04 -21.89 8.46
C PHE A 643 -7.49 -22.39 8.42
N ARG A 644 -7.70 -23.72 8.36
CA ARG A 644 -9.03 -24.34 8.39
C ARG A 644 -9.77 -24.03 9.69
N LYS A 645 -9.09 -24.08 10.84
CA LYS A 645 -9.67 -23.75 12.15
C LYS A 645 -10.16 -22.31 12.19
N HIS A 646 -9.33 -21.34 11.78
CA HIS A 646 -9.72 -19.94 11.73
C HIS A 646 -10.84 -19.69 10.70
N ARG A 647 -10.79 -20.36 9.55
CA ARG A 647 -11.83 -20.28 8.52
C ARG A 647 -13.17 -20.90 8.95
N ALA A 648 -13.13 -22.02 9.68
CA ALA A 648 -14.33 -22.64 10.26
C ALA A 648 -14.94 -21.74 11.36
N GLY A 649 -14.10 -21.10 12.18
CA GLY A 649 -14.54 -20.08 13.14
C GLY A 649 -15.26 -18.92 12.46
N LEU A 650 -14.73 -18.43 11.33
CA LEU A 650 -15.41 -17.42 10.50
C LEU A 650 -16.75 -17.92 9.94
N ALA A 651 -16.87 -19.22 9.66
CA ALA A 651 -18.09 -19.81 9.13
C ALA A 651 -19.22 -19.93 10.17
N VAL A 652 -18.88 -20.24 11.43
CA VAL A 652 -19.83 -20.26 12.56
C VAL A 652 -20.40 -18.86 12.84
N LEU A 653 -19.63 -17.82 12.53
CA LEU A 653 -20.05 -16.42 12.71
C LEU A 653 -21.01 -15.92 11.61
N GLY A 654 -21.43 -16.74 10.64
CA GLY A 654 -22.54 -16.50 9.69
C GLY A 654 -22.72 -15.05 9.22
N GLY A 655 -22.00 -14.64 8.17
CA GLY A 655 -22.10 -13.29 7.58
C GLY A 655 -21.54 -12.14 8.45
N SER A 656 -21.61 -12.27 9.77
CA SER A 656 -21.07 -11.38 10.82
C SER A 656 -19.55 -11.54 11.02
N ALA A 657 -18.85 -12.25 10.14
CA ALA A 657 -17.38 -12.26 10.08
C ALA A 657 -16.75 -10.85 9.98
N VAL A 658 -17.52 -9.85 9.53
CA VAL A 658 -17.13 -8.43 9.57
C VAL A 658 -17.14 -7.87 11.00
N ALA A 659 -17.92 -8.41 11.93
CA ALA A 659 -17.91 -8.00 13.33
C ALA A 659 -16.70 -8.55 14.11
N ASP A 660 -16.17 -9.72 13.72
CA ASP A 660 -14.94 -10.28 14.30
C ASP A 660 -13.75 -10.20 13.33
N ILE A 661 -13.32 -8.96 13.09
CA ILE A 661 -12.15 -8.69 12.25
C ILE A 661 -10.88 -9.37 12.81
N SER A 662 -10.83 -9.68 14.10
CA SER A 662 -9.69 -10.41 14.69
C SER A 662 -9.58 -11.83 14.12
N ALA A 663 -10.70 -12.51 13.90
CA ALA A 663 -10.76 -13.82 13.27
C ALA A 663 -10.36 -13.76 11.78
N VAL A 664 -10.72 -12.70 11.05
CA VAL A 664 -10.29 -12.51 9.64
C VAL A 664 -8.78 -12.29 9.55
N VAL A 665 -8.23 -11.42 10.41
CA VAL A 665 -6.79 -11.19 10.49
C VAL A 665 -6.03 -12.47 10.87
N ALA A 666 -6.56 -13.26 11.81
CA ALA A 666 -5.97 -14.54 12.19
C ALA A 666 -6.00 -15.56 11.03
N ALA A 667 -7.11 -15.65 10.30
CA ALA A 667 -7.21 -16.48 9.10
C ALA A 667 -6.21 -16.05 8.03
N ARG A 668 -5.97 -14.74 7.87
CA ARG A 668 -5.00 -14.20 6.90
C ARG A 668 -3.56 -14.51 7.29
N ARG A 669 -3.20 -14.37 8.57
CA ARG A 669 -1.88 -14.77 9.08
C ARG A 669 -1.63 -16.26 8.81
N ALA A 670 -2.63 -17.10 9.05
CA ALA A 670 -2.56 -18.52 8.76
C ALA A 670 -2.45 -18.82 7.25
N GLU A 671 -3.17 -18.09 6.39
CA GLU A 671 -3.05 -18.19 4.93
C GLU A 671 -1.65 -17.80 4.44
N ASN A 672 -1.12 -16.65 4.88
CA ASN A 672 0.22 -16.18 4.52
C ASN A 672 1.31 -17.15 4.98
N ARG A 673 1.15 -17.75 6.17
CA ARG A 673 2.03 -18.81 6.66
C ARG A 673 1.97 -20.05 5.76
N LEU A 674 0.77 -20.52 5.42
CA LEU A 674 0.57 -21.65 4.51
C LEU A 674 1.18 -21.39 3.13
N LEU A 675 1.03 -20.18 2.59
CA LEU A 675 1.63 -19.78 1.32
C LEU A 675 3.16 -19.77 1.38
N ARG A 676 3.76 -19.27 2.47
CA ARG A 676 5.21 -19.31 2.68
C ARG A 676 5.74 -20.74 2.72
N VAL A 677 5.10 -21.62 3.49
CA VAL A 677 5.51 -23.03 3.58
C VAL A 677 5.37 -23.74 2.23
N ARG A 678 4.28 -23.49 1.50
CA ARG A 678 4.11 -24.04 0.14
C ARG A 678 5.13 -23.50 -0.85
N GLN A 679 5.54 -22.24 -0.70
CA GLN A 679 6.60 -21.69 -1.54
C GLN A 679 7.95 -22.35 -1.21
N GLN A 680 8.27 -22.57 0.08
CA GLN A 680 9.46 -23.31 0.50
C GLN A 680 9.47 -24.75 -0.03
N ILE A 681 8.33 -25.45 0.02
CA ILE A 681 8.18 -26.79 -0.59
C ILE A 681 8.36 -26.73 -2.10
N ARG A 682 7.91 -25.69 -2.77
CA ARG A 682 8.13 -25.56 -4.22
C ARG A 682 9.60 -25.28 -4.55
N ASP A 683 10.25 -24.44 -3.76
CA ASP A 683 11.64 -24.02 -3.94
C ASP A 683 12.64 -25.13 -3.59
N SER A 684 12.20 -26.20 -2.93
CA SER A 684 13.02 -27.39 -2.64
C SER A 684 13.26 -28.29 -3.85
N GLY A 685 12.66 -27.98 -5.02
CA GLY A 685 12.91 -28.63 -6.29
C GLY A 685 11.72 -29.40 -6.90
N PRO A 686 11.95 -30.21 -7.95
CA PRO A 686 10.90 -30.87 -8.73
C PRO A 686 9.99 -31.78 -7.89
N ALA A 687 10.54 -32.48 -6.90
CA ALA A 687 9.80 -33.37 -6.01
C ALA A 687 8.78 -32.60 -5.15
N GLY A 688 9.15 -31.42 -4.66
CA GLY A 688 8.26 -30.57 -3.87
C GLY A 688 7.18 -29.90 -4.71
N ALA A 689 7.50 -29.50 -5.95
CA ALA A 689 6.49 -29.07 -6.93
C ALA A 689 5.47 -30.20 -7.22
N GLY A 690 5.95 -31.42 -7.49
CA GLY A 690 5.10 -32.59 -7.73
C GLY A 690 4.20 -32.96 -6.54
N TYR A 691 4.71 -32.88 -5.31
CA TYR A 691 3.92 -33.07 -4.09
C TYR A 691 2.76 -32.06 -3.98
N LEU A 692 3.03 -30.78 -4.26
CA LEU A 692 1.99 -29.74 -4.23
C LEU A 692 0.95 -29.92 -5.33
N ASP A 693 1.36 -30.40 -6.51
CA ASP A 693 0.45 -30.65 -7.62
C ASP A 693 -0.46 -31.86 -7.33
N LEU A 694 0.08 -32.93 -6.75
CA LEU A 694 -0.70 -34.07 -6.23
C LEU A 694 -1.71 -33.63 -5.16
N LYS A 695 -1.31 -32.80 -4.19
CA LYS A 695 -2.22 -32.23 -3.17
C LYS A 695 -3.27 -31.26 -3.75
N ARG A 696 -3.02 -30.67 -4.92
CA ARG A 696 -3.98 -29.78 -5.60
C ARG A 696 -5.04 -30.53 -6.39
N GLY A 697 -4.82 -31.82 -6.64
CA GLY A 697 -5.71 -32.73 -7.35
C GLY A 697 -5.53 -32.62 -8.87
N THR A 698 -4.56 -33.33 -9.41
CA THR A 698 -4.54 -33.67 -10.85
C THR A 698 -5.60 -34.76 -11.08
N PRO A 699 -6.61 -34.55 -11.95
CA PRO A 699 -7.68 -35.53 -12.15
C PRO A 699 -7.16 -36.84 -12.76
N LEU A 700 -7.85 -37.94 -12.46
CA LEU A 700 -7.66 -39.21 -13.16
C LEU A 700 -8.00 -39.01 -14.65
N GLY A 701 -7.19 -39.55 -15.55
CA GLY A 701 -7.42 -39.40 -16.99
C GLY A 701 -8.69 -40.13 -17.46
N PHE A 702 -9.26 -39.71 -18.60
CA PHE A 702 -10.46 -40.30 -19.21
C PHE A 702 -10.40 -41.84 -19.35
N ALA A 703 -9.21 -42.40 -19.62
CA ALA A 703 -9.01 -43.84 -19.68
C ALA A 703 -9.29 -44.52 -18.32
N ALA A 704 -8.77 -43.96 -17.22
CA ALA A 704 -8.93 -44.53 -15.88
C ALA A 704 -10.39 -44.51 -15.38
N ILE A 705 -11.14 -43.45 -15.72
CA ILE A 705 -12.57 -43.33 -15.37
C ILE A 705 -13.41 -44.31 -16.21
N ARG A 706 -13.06 -44.51 -17.48
CA ARG A 706 -13.76 -45.45 -18.37
C ARG A 706 -13.51 -46.91 -17.96
N GLU A 707 -12.34 -47.23 -17.43
CA GLU A 707 -12.03 -48.53 -16.80
C GLU A 707 -12.90 -48.76 -15.56
N LEU A 708 -12.93 -47.80 -14.63
CA LEU A 708 -13.72 -47.88 -13.38
C LEU A 708 -15.24 -48.01 -13.61
N LEU A 709 -15.78 -47.28 -14.58
CA LEU A 709 -17.20 -47.39 -14.95
C LEU A 709 -17.53 -48.72 -15.65
N ARG A 710 -16.58 -49.33 -16.36
CA ARG A 710 -16.75 -50.67 -16.94
C ARG A 710 -16.71 -51.76 -15.89
N GLU A 711 -15.81 -51.66 -14.92
CA GLU A 711 -15.75 -52.58 -13.79
C GLU A 711 -17.04 -52.52 -12.96
N SER A 712 -17.57 -51.32 -12.74
CA SER A 712 -18.82 -51.08 -11.99
C SER A 712 -20.07 -51.61 -12.71
N ALA A 713 -20.10 -51.53 -14.04
CA ALA A 713 -21.20 -52.04 -14.88
C ALA A 713 -21.16 -53.58 -15.04
N VAL A 714 -20.01 -54.21 -14.82
CA VAL A 714 -19.86 -55.68 -14.84
C VAL A 714 -20.14 -56.28 -13.46
N SER A 715 -20.13 -55.49 -12.39
CA SER A 715 -20.36 -55.92 -11.00
C SER A 715 -21.79 -55.71 -10.46
N SER A 716 -22.77 -55.38 -11.31
CA SER A 716 -24.19 -55.47 -10.92
C SER A 716 -24.70 -56.87 -11.25
N PRO A 717 -24.93 -57.76 -10.28
CA PRO A 717 -25.69 -58.98 -10.55
C PRO A 717 -27.15 -58.59 -10.75
N ASP A 718 -27.79 -59.21 -11.75
CA ASP A 718 -29.26 -59.31 -11.84
C ASP A 718 -29.85 -59.94 -10.57
#